data_AF-A0A765BM01-F1
#
_entry.id   AF-A0A765BM01-F1
#
_cell.length_a   1.000
_cell.length_b   1.000
_cell.length_c   1.000
_cell.angle_alpha   90.00
_cell.angle_beta   90.00
_cell.angle_gamma   90.00
#
_symmetry.space_group_name_H-M   'P 1'
#
loop_
_entity.id
_entity.type
_entity.pdbx_description
1 polymer ?
#
loop_
_entity_poly.entity_id
_entity_poly.type
_entity_poly.pdbx_seq_one_letter_code
_entity_poly.pdbx_strand_id
1 'polypeptide(L)'
;MMNVINEQQLQQWRRLFHQMPEPGWAEFTTTATLIMLLRNMGYSVLTGKSFLNIDHVLGRDLTEVNAGIIRARASGISSELIDEMNGLTGCVAFLDTGVPGPTIALRFDIDCVAVTESNDSKHQPVKEGFVSRNPGYMHACGHDGHMAIGLGIAQWLINMRYALKGRFKLIFQPTEEGVRGAKPVAEGGMLDDVDYFFSAHLGMGCHSHEIMVNPRDFLCTTKLDFRFFGEPAHAGVNPHAGANALMGACHCATQLMGIARHGEGMSRINIGVLNAGEGRNVIPSSAYMMLEVRGENQRVNQYMVDRALSIGRGVAYGFNLRFEHEVMGESVDLKNDPDLSDIVAHIAKDCLGLTLREGAFGGSEDATLLVKRVQECGGKAIYLQRMQFGKSSEKLRAKTERQIQDAQERISALQEEMAETLGEQYDPVLPSPLRQSSARKPLPASLPRETRVIRPEEECCPACGGELSSLGCDVSDQLELISSAFKVIETQRPKLACCRCDHIVQAPVPSKPIARSYAGAGLLAHVVAGKYADHLPLYRQSEIYRRQGVELSRATLGRWTGAVAELLEPLYDVLRQYVLMPGKVHADDIPVPVQEPGSGKIRTARLWVYVRDDRNAGSQMPPAVWFAYSPDRKGIHPQNHLAGYSGVLQADAYGGYRALYESGRITEAACMAHARRKIHDVHARAPTDITTEALQRIGELYAIEAEVRGCSAEQRLAARKARAAPLIQSLYDWIQTQMKTLSRHSDTAKAFAYLLKQWEALNVYCSNGWVEIDNNIADNALRGVAVGRKNWLFAGSDSGGEHAAVLYSLIGTCRLNNVEPEKWLRYVIEHIQDWPANRVRDLLPWKVDLSS
;
A
#
# COMPACT_ATOMS: atom_id res chain seq x y z
N MET A 1 -46.14 25.14 13.62
CA MET A 1 -45.03 25.56 12.73
C MET A 1 -43.70 25.74 13.51
N MET A 2 -43.30 24.80 14.37
CA MET A 2 -42.04 24.89 15.17
C MET A 2 -41.24 23.56 15.24
N ASN A 3 -41.51 22.61 14.35
CA ASN A 3 -40.95 21.24 14.43
C ASN A 3 -39.81 20.97 13.42
N VAL A 4 -39.27 22.00 12.77
CA VAL A 4 -38.32 21.83 11.66
C VAL A 4 -37.01 22.55 11.98
N ILE A 5 -35.90 21.82 11.88
CA ILE A 5 -34.55 22.37 11.99
C ILE A 5 -34.34 23.36 10.83
N ASN A 6 -33.98 24.61 11.13
CA ASN A 6 -33.77 25.64 10.12
C ASN A 6 -32.42 25.44 9.41
N GLU A 7 -32.47 25.06 8.13
CA GLU A 7 -31.28 24.82 7.32
C GLU A 7 -30.37 26.05 7.20
N GLN A 8 -30.93 27.26 7.04
CA GLN A 8 -30.14 28.48 6.96
C GLN A 8 -29.39 28.74 8.27
N GLN A 9 -30.02 28.46 9.41
CA GLN A 9 -29.37 28.59 10.72
C GLN A 9 -28.22 27.60 10.89
N LEU A 10 -28.39 26.35 10.45
CA LEU A 10 -27.31 25.36 10.45
C LEU A 10 -26.12 25.81 9.59
N GLN A 11 -26.39 26.35 8.39
CA GLN A 11 -25.36 26.87 7.51
C GLN A 11 -24.62 28.06 8.15
N GLN A 12 -25.35 28.96 8.83
CA GLN A 12 -24.76 30.09 9.54
C GLN A 12 -23.84 29.63 10.68
N TRP A 13 -24.29 28.70 11.53
CA TRP A 13 -23.44 28.17 12.60
C TRP A 13 -22.22 27.43 12.05
N ARG A 14 -22.40 26.61 11.01
CA ARG A 14 -21.26 25.93 10.37
C ARG A 14 -20.24 26.95 9.87
N ARG A 15 -20.67 27.98 9.13
CA ARG A 15 -19.77 29.01 8.60
C ARG A 15 -19.11 29.83 9.70
N LEU A 16 -19.84 30.11 10.79
CA LEU A 16 -19.30 30.79 11.96
C LEU A 16 -18.11 30.02 12.52
N PHE A 17 -18.28 28.74 12.84
CA PHE A 17 -17.19 27.90 13.36
C PHE A 17 -16.08 27.67 12.34
N HIS A 18 -16.42 27.51 11.05
CA HIS A 18 -15.42 27.40 9.98
C HIS A 18 -14.46 28.59 9.91
N GLN A 19 -14.92 29.80 10.25
CA GLN A 19 -14.09 31.01 10.28
C GLN A 19 -13.18 31.10 11.51
N MET A 20 -13.45 30.34 12.57
CA MET A 20 -12.70 30.38 13.84
C MET A 20 -12.07 29.03 14.21
N PRO A 21 -11.32 28.36 13.31
CA PRO A 21 -10.73 27.07 13.64
C PRO A 21 -9.65 27.25 14.73
N GLU A 22 -9.76 26.48 15.80
CA GLU A 22 -8.84 26.48 16.92
C GLU A 22 -8.28 25.07 17.15
N PRO A 23 -6.96 24.92 17.36
CA PRO A 23 -6.36 23.61 17.57
C PRO A 23 -6.71 23.04 18.94
N GLY A 24 -6.52 21.73 19.08
CA GLY A 24 -6.71 20.99 20.33
C GLY A 24 -6.14 21.68 21.57
N TRP A 25 -6.94 21.76 22.63
CA TRP A 25 -6.74 22.45 23.92
C TRP A 25 -6.70 23.98 23.86
N ALA A 26 -6.86 24.59 22.69
CA ALA A 26 -6.85 26.04 22.50
C ALA A 26 -8.17 26.58 21.91
N GLU A 27 -9.24 25.78 21.94
CA GLU A 27 -10.61 26.04 21.43
C GLU A 27 -11.44 26.98 22.31
N PHE A 28 -10.83 28.01 22.90
CA PHE A 28 -11.49 28.89 23.88
C PHE A 28 -12.59 29.75 23.27
N THR A 29 -12.37 30.29 22.06
CA THR A 29 -13.37 31.13 21.38
C THR A 29 -14.57 30.28 20.98
N THR A 30 -14.30 29.08 20.46
CA THR A 30 -15.28 28.08 20.04
C THR A 30 -16.11 27.60 21.23
N THR A 31 -15.46 27.20 22.32
CA THR A 31 -16.10 26.74 23.56
C THR A 31 -16.99 27.83 24.14
N ALA A 32 -16.48 29.06 24.26
CA ALA A 32 -17.24 30.19 24.78
C ALA A 32 -18.48 30.48 23.91
N THR A 33 -18.33 30.44 22.58
CA THR A 33 -19.43 30.64 21.63
C THR A 33 -20.51 29.57 21.80
N LEU A 34 -20.14 28.30 21.94
CA LEU A 34 -21.07 27.21 22.20
C LEU A 34 -21.82 27.40 23.53
N ILE A 35 -21.10 27.72 24.61
CA ILE A 35 -21.69 27.97 25.93
C ILE A 35 -22.73 29.09 25.85
N MET A 36 -22.39 30.21 25.20
CA MET A 36 -23.30 31.35 25.05
C MET A 36 -24.55 30.97 24.26
N LEU A 37 -24.41 30.27 23.14
CA LEU A 37 -25.53 29.83 22.31
C LEU A 37 -26.46 28.88 23.07
N LEU A 38 -25.89 27.88 23.76
CA LEU A 38 -26.65 26.88 24.52
C LEU A 38 -27.35 27.48 25.75
N ARG A 39 -26.67 28.36 26.49
CA ARG A 39 -27.29 29.10 27.62
C ARG A 39 -28.44 29.98 27.15
N ASN A 40 -28.28 30.67 26.01
CA ASN A 40 -29.34 31.47 25.42
C ASN A 40 -30.55 30.63 24.97
N MET A 41 -30.32 29.36 24.59
CA MET A 41 -31.39 28.40 24.32
C MET A 41 -32.06 27.87 25.61
N GLY A 42 -31.52 28.15 26.79
CA GLY A 42 -32.06 27.73 28.09
C GLY A 42 -31.45 26.44 28.66
N TYR A 43 -30.32 25.98 28.14
CA TYR A 43 -29.62 24.82 28.69
C TYR A 43 -28.79 25.18 29.92
N SER A 44 -28.69 24.23 30.85
CA SER A 44 -27.65 24.26 31.88
C SER A 44 -26.35 23.74 31.25
N VAL A 45 -25.25 24.49 31.35
CA VAL A 45 -23.99 24.16 30.67
C VAL A 45 -22.84 24.11 31.66
N LEU A 46 -22.08 23.02 31.64
CA LEU A 46 -20.83 22.86 32.39
C LEU A 46 -19.63 22.90 31.44
N THR A 47 -18.52 23.44 31.92
CA THR A 47 -17.22 23.51 31.24
C THR A 47 -16.10 23.38 32.28
N GLY A 48 -14.85 23.48 31.82
CA GLY A 48 -13.69 23.44 32.70
C GLY A 48 -13.57 22.13 33.48
N LYS A 49 -13.10 22.24 34.73
CA LYS A 49 -12.93 21.08 35.64
C LYS A 49 -14.25 20.41 36.05
N SER A 50 -15.37 21.09 35.86
CA SER A 50 -16.70 20.51 36.11
C SER A 50 -17.18 19.59 34.98
N PHE A 51 -16.52 19.67 33.81
CA PHE A 51 -16.78 18.82 32.66
C PHE A 51 -15.67 17.79 32.44
N LEU A 52 -14.40 18.21 32.56
CA LEU A 52 -13.24 17.39 32.25
C LEU A 52 -12.45 17.03 33.51
N ASN A 53 -12.05 15.76 33.60
CA ASN A 53 -11.08 15.32 34.61
C ASN A 53 -9.66 15.71 34.19
N ILE A 54 -9.09 16.69 34.90
CA ILE A 54 -7.77 17.26 34.55
C ILE A 54 -6.62 16.25 34.65
N ASP A 55 -6.75 15.23 35.50
CA ASP A 55 -5.69 14.22 35.71
C ASP A 55 -5.54 13.28 34.51
N HIS A 56 -6.52 13.27 33.60
CA HIS A 56 -6.55 12.45 32.40
C HIS A 56 -6.41 13.25 31.11
N VAL A 57 -6.07 14.53 31.20
CA VAL A 57 -5.77 15.39 30.05
C VAL A 57 -4.43 15.00 29.43
N LEU A 58 -4.43 14.66 28.14
CA LEU A 58 -3.26 14.20 27.40
C LEU A 58 -2.74 15.25 26.41
N GLY A 59 -1.43 15.30 26.22
CA GLY A 59 -0.79 16.08 25.15
C GLY A 59 -1.14 17.57 25.14
N ARG A 60 -1.20 18.19 26.32
CA ARG A 60 -1.58 19.59 26.53
C ARG A 60 -0.36 20.50 26.59
N ASP A 61 -0.23 21.40 25.62
CA ASP A 61 0.81 22.44 25.60
C ASP A 61 0.28 23.76 26.19
N LEU A 62 0.87 24.19 27.30
CA LEU A 62 0.50 25.44 27.97
C LEU A 62 0.75 26.69 27.11
N THR A 63 1.71 26.63 26.18
CA THR A 63 2.01 27.74 25.26
C THR A 63 0.83 27.97 24.32
N GLU A 64 0.32 26.90 23.72
CA GLU A 64 -0.85 26.94 22.83
C GLU A 64 -2.13 27.30 23.60
N VAL A 65 -2.30 26.78 24.81
CA VAL A 65 -3.42 27.14 25.71
C VAL A 65 -3.43 28.64 25.98
N ASN A 66 -2.28 29.22 26.36
CA ASN A 66 -2.16 30.65 26.63
C ASN A 66 -2.43 31.48 25.37
N ALA A 67 -1.94 31.04 24.21
CA ALA A 67 -2.23 31.69 22.94
C ALA A 67 -3.74 31.65 22.62
N GLY A 68 -4.42 30.54 22.89
CA GLY A 68 -5.88 30.41 22.76
C GLY A 68 -6.66 31.38 23.65
N ILE A 69 -6.27 31.48 24.93
CA ILE A 69 -6.89 32.43 25.87
C ILE A 69 -6.73 33.89 25.38
N ILE A 70 -5.54 34.24 24.90
CA ILE A 70 -5.28 35.59 24.35
C ILE A 70 -6.16 35.86 23.14
N ARG A 71 -6.30 34.90 22.21
CA ARG A 71 -7.18 35.02 21.04
C ARG A 71 -8.66 35.17 21.42
N ALA A 72 -9.12 34.40 22.39
CA ALA A 72 -10.51 34.47 22.85
C ALA A 72 -10.83 35.83 23.48
N ARG A 73 -9.93 36.36 24.32
CA ARG A 73 -10.05 37.73 24.87
C ARG A 73 -10.06 38.79 23.78
N ALA A 74 -9.19 38.67 22.79
CA ALA A 74 -9.15 39.60 21.65
C ALA A 74 -10.42 39.55 20.78
N SER A 75 -11.12 38.41 20.81
CA SER A 75 -12.39 38.19 20.11
C SER A 75 -13.62 38.62 20.95
N GLY A 76 -13.40 39.22 22.13
CA GLY A 76 -14.44 39.80 22.98
C GLY A 76 -15.12 38.84 23.95
N ILE A 77 -14.54 37.64 24.17
CA ILE A 77 -15.03 36.73 25.21
C ILE A 77 -14.76 37.32 26.59
N SER A 78 -15.76 37.29 27.47
CA SER A 78 -15.67 37.90 28.80
C SER A 78 -14.68 37.16 29.71
N SER A 79 -14.09 37.88 30.67
CA SER A 79 -13.10 37.28 31.57
C SER A 79 -13.74 36.23 32.47
N GLU A 80 -14.99 36.43 32.87
CA GLU A 80 -15.75 35.50 33.72
C GLU A 80 -15.91 34.14 33.04
N LEU A 81 -16.20 34.11 31.74
CA LEU A 81 -16.36 32.87 30.99
C LEU A 81 -15.01 32.18 30.73
N ILE A 82 -13.95 32.95 30.53
CA ILE A 82 -12.57 32.43 30.44
C ILE A 82 -12.15 31.78 31.76
N ASP A 83 -12.46 32.42 32.89
CA ASP A 83 -12.15 31.90 34.21
C ASP A 83 -13.00 30.65 34.54
N GLU A 84 -14.26 30.60 34.10
CA GLU A 84 -15.12 29.43 34.22
C GLU A 84 -14.53 28.21 33.49
N MET A 85 -13.99 28.42 32.28
CA MET A 85 -13.28 27.39 31.51
C MET A 85 -12.00 26.90 32.22
N ASN A 86 -11.41 27.70 33.12
CA ASN A 86 -10.27 27.32 33.96
C ASN A 86 -9.10 26.68 33.17
N GLY A 87 -8.80 27.26 32.01
CA GLY A 87 -7.73 26.80 31.12
C GLY A 87 -8.01 25.46 30.40
N LEU A 88 -9.24 24.97 30.43
CA LEU A 88 -9.71 23.79 29.70
C LEU A 88 -10.83 24.20 28.73
N THR A 89 -11.00 23.44 27.66
CA THR A 89 -11.96 23.73 26.59
C THR A 89 -13.03 22.65 26.50
N GLY A 90 -14.06 22.88 25.69
CA GLY A 90 -15.24 22.03 25.58
C GLY A 90 -16.30 22.27 26.65
N CYS A 91 -17.50 21.77 26.39
CA CYS A 91 -18.62 21.93 27.32
C CYS A 91 -19.64 20.81 27.16
N VAL A 92 -20.48 20.62 28.18
CA VAL A 92 -21.65 19.75 28.13
C VAL A 92 -22.91 20.51 28.50
N ALA A 93 -23.93 20.40 27.67
CA ALA A 93 -25.26 20.98 27.88
C ALA A 93 -26.26 19.91 28.36
N PHE A 94 -27.07 20.26 29.36
CA PHE A 94 -28.07 19.39 29.95
C PHE A 94 -29.49 19.91 29.70
N LEU A 95 -30.37 18.99 29.34
CA LEU A 95 -31.81 19.18 29.33
C LEU A 95 -32.48 18.05 30.11
N ASP A 96 -33.18 18.41 31.18
CA ASP A 96 -34.08 17.52 31.91
C ASP A 96 -35.52 17.88 31.53
N THR A 97 -36.31 16.90 31.09
CA THR A 97 -37.71 17.14 30.74
C THR A 97 -38.62 17.19 31.97
N GLY A 98 -38.11 16.83 33.15
CA GLY A 98 -38.87 16.68 34.40
C GLY A 98 -39.75 15.43 34.43
N VAL A 99 -39.72 14.60 33.38
CA VAL A 99 -40.49 13.36 33.27
C VAL A 99 -39.52 12.17 33.32
N PRO A 100 -39.72 11.18 34.21
CA PRO A 100 -38.84 10.01 34.30
C PRO A 100 -38.68 9.30 32.94
N GLY A 101 -37.43 8.93 32.62
CA GLY A 101 -37.04 8.31 31.37
C GLY A 101 -35.53 8.11 31.28
N PRO A 102 -35.02 7.60 30.15
CA PRO A 102 -33.60 7.33 29.98
C PRO A 102 -32.77 8.61 29.83
N THR A 103 -31.47 8.47 30.05
CA THR A 103 -30.47 9.52 29.83
C THR A 103 -29.78 9.27 28.51
N ILE A 104 -29.91 10.22 27.58
CA ILE A 104 -29.37 10.12 26.23
C ILE A 104 -28.25 11.14 26.06
N ALA A 105 -27.06 10.70 25.66
CA ALA A 105 -25.93 11.56 25.38
C ALA A 105 -25.59 11.58 23.88
N LEU A 106 -25.33 12.77 23.33
CA LEU A 106 -24.86 12.95 21.96
C LEU A 106 -23.54 13.72 21.95
N ARG A 107 -22.54 13.22 21.22
CA ARG A 107 -21.20 13.82 21.13
C ARG A 107 -20.96 14.53 19.81
N PHE A 108 -20.30 15.69 19.90
CA PHE A 108 -19.80 16.50 18.79
C PHE A 108 -18.40 16.98 19.16
N ASP A 109 -17.38 16.68 18.36
CA ASP A 109 -16.05 17.27 18.50
C ASP A 109 -16.04 18.73 17.99
N ILE A 110 -15.04 19.52 18.41
CA ILE A 110 -15.04 20.98 18.17
C ILE A 110 -13.71 21.53 17.65
N ASP A 111 -12.64 20.76 17.67
CA ASP A 111 -11.30 21.23 17.33
C ASP A 111 -11.02 21.20 15.82
N CYS A 112 -9.88 21.76 15.42
CA CYS A 112 -9.44 21.80 14.03
C CYS A 112 -8.04 21.19 13.86
N VAL A 113 -7.60 21.12 12.59
CA VAL A 113 -6.26 20.67 12.23
C VAL A 113 -5.35 21.82 11.80
N ALA A 114 -4.04 21.65 12.01
CA ALA A 114 -2.99 22.55 11.54
C ALA A 114 -2.78 22.41 10.02
N VAL A 115 -3.74 22.91 9.25
CA VAL A 115 -3.71 22.95 7.78
C VAL A 115 -4.05 24.36 7.32
N THR A 116 -3.20 24.93 6.46
CA THR A 116 -3.49 26.21 5.81
C THR A 116 -4.62 26.03 4.80
N GLU A 117 -5.72 26.74 5.02
CA GLU A 117 -6.83 26.78 4.07
C GLU A 117 -6.44 27.49 2.75
N SER A 118 -6.96 26.99 1.62
CA SER A 118 -6.65 27.54 0.30
C SER A 118 -7.19 28.96 0.11
N ASN A 119 -6.36 29.84 -0.45
CA ASN A 119 -6.75 31.19 -0.87
C ASN A 119 -7.19 31.28 -2.35
N ASP A 120 -7.34 30.15 -3.04
CA ASP A 120 -7.80 30.12 -4.44
C ASP A 120 -9.21 30.72 -4.54
N SER A 121 -9.45 31.60 -5.52
CA SER A 121 -10.76 32.23 -5.76
C SER A 121 -11.87 31.24 -6.11
N LYS A 122 -11.50 30.01 -6.50
CA LYS A 122 -12.41 28.88 -6.74
C LYS A 122 -12.74 28.10 -5.47
N HIS A 123 -12.00 28.28 -4.37
CA HIS A 123 -12.28 27.64 -3.08
C HIS A 123 -13.58 28.20 -2.50
N GLN A 124 -14.53 27.32 -2.13
CA GLN A 124 -15.89 27.75 -1.78
C GLN A 124 -15.93 28.71 -0.59
N PRO A 125 -15.20 28.48 0.51
CA PRO A 125 -15.10 29.42 1.64
C PRO A 125 -14.56 30.79 1.26
N VAL A 126 -13.62 30.88 0.31
CA VAL A 126 -13.14 32.17 -0.23
C VAL A 126 -14.24 32.87 -1.02
N LYS A 127 -14.88 32.13 -1.94
CA LYS A 127 -15.95 32.65 -2.80
C LYS A 127 -17.15 33.17 -2.02
N GLU A 128 -17.50 32.49 -0.92
CA GLU A 128 -18.66 32.82 -0.11
C GLU A 128 -18.32 33.61 1.18
N GLY A 129 -17.06 34.01 1.36
CA GLY A 129 -16.63 34.90 2.45
C GLY A 129 -16.61 34.26 3.85
N PHE A 130 -16.40 32.95 3.95
CA PHE A 130 -16.31 32.22 5.22
C PHE A 130 -15.01 31.42 5.42
N VAL A 131 -13.94 31.75 4.68
CA VAL A 131 -12.59 31.20 4.91
C VAL A 131 -12.10 31.42 6.34
N SER A 132 -11.27 30.51 6.84
CA SER A 132 -10.58 30.59 8.12
C SER A 132 -9.94 31.95 8.35
N ARG A 133 -10.16 32.52 9.54
CA ARG A 133 -9.51 33.76 10.01
C ARG A 133 -8.27 33.49 10.86
N ASN A 134 -7.95 32.22 11.13
CA ASN A 134 -6.80 31.80 11.90
C ASN A 134 -5.78 31.14 10.97
N PRO A 135 -4.75 31.88 10.49
CA PRO A 135 -3.82 31.35 9.50
C PRO A 135 -3.13 30.06 9.96
N GLY A 136 -3.02 29.10 9.06
CA GLY A 136 -2.42 27.79 9.35
C GLY A 136 -3.40 26.77 9.97
N TYR A 137 -4.65 27.16 10.22
CA TYR A 137 -5.67 26.29 10.80
C TYR A 137 -6.95 26.25 9.95
N MET A 138 -7.56 25.06 9.89
CA MET A 138 -8.80 24.82 9.14
C MET A 138 -9.58 23.65 9.76
N HIS A 139 -10.92 23.73 9.79
CA HIS A 139 -11.78 22.57 10.06
C HIS A 139 -11.81 21.62 8.84
N ALA A 140 -10.68 21.00 8.52
CA ALA A 140 -10.56 20.09 7.37
C ALA A 140 -11.20 18.71 7.62
N CYS A 141 -11.39 18.33 8.90
CA CYS A 141 -12.07 17.09 9.30
C CYS A 141 -13.61 17.24 9.42
N GLY A 142 -14.12 18.48 9.39
CA GLY A 142 -15.57 18.76 9.38
C GLY A 142 -16.23 18.96 10.75
N HIS A 143 -15.45 19.20 11.80
CA HIS A 143 -15.94 19.43 13.18
C HIS A 143 -16.80 20.71 13.28
N ASP A 144 -16.59 21.69 12.39
CA ASP A 144 -17.50 22.82 12.15
C ASP A 144 -18.95 22.36 11.86
N GLY A 145 -19.07 21.27 11.10
CA GLY A 145 -20.34 20.62 10.80
C GLY A 145 -20.90 19.84 11.99
N HIS A 146 -20.05 19.18 12.79
CA HIS A 146 -20.49 18.46 13.99
C HIS A 146 -21.10 19.43 15.01
N MET A 147 -20.42 20.55 15.28
CA MET A 147 -20.95 21.62 16.14
C MET A 147 -22.28 22.18 15.64
N ALA A 148 -22.39 22.48 14.34
CA ALA A 148 -23.62 22.98 13.76
C ALA A 148 -24.79 21.99 13.91
N ILE A 149 -24.53 20.69 13.70
CA ILE A 149 -25.52 19.62 13.93
C ILE A 149 -25.91 19.56 15.42
N GLY A 150 -24.94 19.63 16.33
CA GLY A 150 -25.18 19.63 17.77
C GLY A 150 -26.08 20.77 18.22
N LEU A 151 -25.83 21.99 17.73
CA LEU A 151 -26.70 23.15 17.99
C LEU A 151 -28.10 23.01 17.38
N GLY A 152 -28.19 22.42 16.18
CA GLY A 152 -29.48 22.10 15.55
C GLY A 152 -30.31 21.12 16.38
N ILE A 153 -29.67 20.08 16.89
CA ILE A 153 -30.28 19.09 17.80
C ILE A 153 -30.67 19.77 19.12
N ALA A 154 -29.81 20.62 19.69
CA ALA A 154 -30.12 21.38 20.90
C ALA A 154 -31.39 22.24 20.72
N GLN A 155 -31.48 22.96 19.61
CA GLN A 155 -32.64 23.79 19.30
C GLN A 155 -33.91 22.95 19.09
N TRP A 156 -33.80 21.78 18.49
CA TRP A 156 -34.93 20.86 18.31
C TRP A 156 -35.39 20.25 19.63
N LEU A 157 -34.46 19.76 20.46
CA LEU A 157 -34.76 19.15 21.76
C LEU A 157 -35.46 20.12 22.70
N ILE A 158 -35.01 21.37 22.80
CA ILE A 158 -35.65 22.35 23.68
C ILE A 158 -37.08 22.69 23.23
N ASN A 159 -37.34 22.71 21.92
CA ASN A 159 -38.67 22.93 21.37
C ASN A 159 -39.60 21.71 21.59
N MET A 160 -39.02 20.51 21.66
CA MET A 160 -39.73 19.25 21.88
C MET A 160 -39.75 18.81 23.35
N ARG A 161 -39.21 19.61 24.28
CA ARG A 161 -38.98 19.20 25.69
C ARG A 161 -40.22 18.64 26.39
N TYR A 162 -41.41 19.17 26.09
CA TYR A 162 -42.66 18.72 26.69
C TYR A 162 -43.25 17.45 26.04
N ALA A 163 -42.73 17.04 24.88
CA ALA A 163 -43.11 15.82 24.19
C ALA A 163 -42.13 14.65 24.45
N LEU A 164 -40.99 14.94 25.09
CA LEU A 164 -39.92 13.97 25.37
C LEU A 164 -39.90 13.60 26.87
N LYS A 165 -39.23 12.50 27.19
CA LYS A 165 -39.05 11.99 28.56
C LYS A 165 -37.58 11.73 28.82
N GLY A 166 -37.17 11.83 30.08
CA GLY A 166 -35.81 11.57 30.52
C GLY A 166 -34.90 12.79 30.42
N ARG A 167 -33.61 12.53 30.26
CA ARG A 167 -32.54 13.53 30.35
C ARG A 167 -31.67 13.47 29.10
N PHE A 168 -31.20 14.61 28.63
CA PHE A 168 -30.35 14.72 27.46
C PHE A 168 -29.05 15.45 27.79
N LYS A 169 -27.92 14.90 27.34
CA LYS A 169 -26.60 15.50 27.44
C LYS A 169 -26.04 15.76 26.03
N LEU A 170 -25.65 16.99 25.74
CA LEU A 170 -25.00 17.35 24.48
C LEU A 170 -23.55 17.68 24.79
N ILE A 171 -22.65 16.78 24.39
CA ILE A 171 -21.22 16.82 24.71
C ILE A 171 -20.49 17.45 23.54
N PHE A 172 -19.93 18.63 23.75
CA PHE A 172 -19.06 19.32 22.81
C PHE A 172 -17.61 19.09 23.24
N GLN A 173 -17.02 18.01 22.72
CA GLN A 173 -15.72 17.49 23.12
C GLN A 173 -14.58 18.29 22.47
N PRO A 174 -13.58 18.75 23.23
CA PRO A 174 -12.38 19.35 22.65
C PRO A 174 -11.44 18.28 22.10
N THR A 175 -10.46 18.69 21.30
CA THR A 175 -9.20 17.95 21.10
C THR A 175 -9.39 16.48 20.64
N GLU A 176 -10.29 16.22 19.71
CA GLU A 176 -10.41 14.91 19.06
C GLU A 176 -9.15 14.63 18.23
N GLU A 177 -8.61 15.65 17.56
CA GLU A 177 -7.45 15.48 16.69
C GLU A 177 -6.22 15.11 17.51
N GLY A 178 -5.65 13.96 17.16
CA GLY A 178 -4.58 13.31 17.93
C GLY A 178 -5.07 12.40 19.05
N VAL A 179 -6.39 12.18 19.17
CA VAL A 179 -7.10 11.30 20.11
C VAL A 179 -6.86 11.62 21.59
N ARG A 180 -7.20 12.83 22.03
CA ARG A 180 -6.74 13.35 23.35
C ARG A 180 -7.86 13.81 24.27
N GLY A 181 -8.99 14.21 23.71
CA GLY A 181 -10.04 14.91 24.43
C GLY A 181 -11.13 14.01 25.03
N ALA A 182 -11.31 12.79 24.52
CA ALA A 182 -12.32 11.88 25.04
C ALA A 182 -11.97 11.28 26.41
N LYS A 183 -10.69 10.95 26.65
CA LYS A 183 -10.25 10.33 27.91
C LYS A 183 -10.67 11.13 29.16
N PRO A 184 -10.42 12.45 29.26
CA PRO A 184 -10.85 13.22 30.43
C PRO A 184 -12.37 13.36 30.58
N VAL A 185 -13.15 13.14 29.51
CA VAL A 185 -14.62 13.05 29.60
C VAL A 185 -15.04 11.69 30.15
N ALA A 186 -14.47 10.60 29.62
CA ALA A 186 -14.77 9.23 30.06
C ALA A 186 -14.44 9.01 31.54
N GLU A 187 -13.27 9.48 31.98
CA GLU A 187 -12.78 9.33 33.36
C GLU A 187 -13.33 10.41 34.32
N GLY A 188 -14.14 11.34 33.82
CA GLY A 188 -14.75 12.41 34.62
C GLY A 188 -16.11 12.08 35.22
N GLY A 189 -16.62 10.87 35.00
CA GLY A 189 -17.93 10.42 35.48
C GLY A 189 -19.13 11.01 34.73
N MET A 190 -18.89 11.83 33.69
CA MET A 190 -19.94 12.51 32.93
C MET A 190 -20.86 11.55 32.17
N LEU A 191 -20.40 10.33 31.93
CA LEU A 191 -21.08 9.29 31.17
C LEU A 191 -21.71 8.18 32.03
N ASP A 192 -21.51 8.21 33.35
CA ASP A 192 -21.80 7.07 34.22
C ASP A 192 -23.30 6.77 34.37
N ASP A 193 -24.16 7.76 34.14
CA ASP A 193 -25.62 7.62 34.17
C ASP A 193 -26.26 7.63 32.77
N VAL A 194 -25.46 7.47 31.71
CA VAL A 194 -25.95 7.47 30.32
C VAL A 194 -26.46 6.09 29.92
N ASP A 195 -27.74 6.02 29.56
CA ASP A 195 -28.37 4.80 29.06
C ASP A 195 -28.12 4.59 27.55
N TYR A 196 -28.10 5.68 26.78
CA TYR A 196 -27.90 5.65 25.33
C TYR A 196 -26.93 6.74 24.87
N PHE A 197 -25.86 6.35 24.19
CA PHE A 197 -24.85 7.26 23.66
C PHE A 197 -24.80 7.22 22.13
N PHE A 198 -24.77 8.40 21.52
CA PHE A 198 -24.66 8.57 20.08
C PHE A 198 -23.46 9.45 19.74
N SER A 199 -22.61 8.97 18.85
CA SER A 199 -21.56 9.76 18.22
C SER A 199 -21.61 9.56 16.70
N ALA A 200 -21.13 10.55 15.96
CA ALA A 200 -21.14 10.49 14.50
C ALA A 200 -20.02 11.29 13.88
N HIS A 201 -19.64 10.93 12.65
CA HIS A 201 -18.69 11.67 11.82
C HIS A 201 -19.27 12.05 10.45
N LEU A 202 -18.89 13.23 9.96
CA LEU A 202 -19.14 13.70 8.60
C LEU A 202 -17.94 13.39 7.69
N GLY A 203 -18.14 12.65 6.61
CA GLY A 203 -17.09 12.30 5.66
C GLY A 203 -16.59 10.87 5.82
N MET A 204 -15.32 10.63 5.43
CA MET A 204 -14.65 9.32 5.54
C MET A 204 -15.35 8.13 4.86
N GLY A 205 -15.73 8.33 3.60
CA GLY A 205 -16.10 7.24 2.72
C GLY A 205 -17.57 7.22 2.30
N CYS A 206 -18.52 7.79 3.05
CA CYS A 206 -19.95 7.83 2.71
C CYS A 206 -20.30 8.88 1.63
N HIS A 207 -21.13 8.50 0.65
CA HIS A 207 -21.68 9.39 -0.38
C HIS A 207 -22.99 10.06 0.02
N SER A 208 -23.45 11.04 -0.77
CA SER A 208 -24.77 11.64 -0.60
C SER A 208 -25.84 10.56 -0.50
N HIS A 209 -26.78 10.73 0.42
CA HIS A 209 -27.85 9.75 0.70
C HIS A 209 -27.37 8.40 1.28
N GLU A 210 -26.10 8.27 1.65
CA GLU A 210 -25.59 7.11 2.38
C GLU A 210 -25.37 7.42 3.86
N ILE A 211 -25.52 6.39 4.69
CA ILE A 211 -25.15 6.37 6.10
C ILE A 211 -24.53 5.03 6.45
N MET A 212 -23.46 5.05 7.24
CA MET A 212 -22.83 3.86 7.81
C MET A 212 -23.18 3.81 9.29
N VAL A 213 -24.04 2.86 9.66
CA VAL A 213 -24.59 2.75 11.01
C VAL A 213 -23.69 1.92 11.94
N ASN A 214 -22.83 1.08 11.35
CA ASN A 214 -21.89 0.25 12.09
C ASN A 214 -20.53 0.21 11.37
N PRO A 215 -19.77 1.31 11.36
CA PRO A 215 -18.40 1.32 10.87
C PRO A 215 -17.56 0.28 11.62
N ARG A 216 -16.78 -0.50 10.87
CA ARG A 216 -15.89 -1.55 11.41
C ARG A 216 -14.43 -1.09 11.43
N ASP A 217 -13.55 -1.89 12.01
CA ASP A 217 -12.08 -1.72 11.92
C ASP A 217 -11.57 -0.38 12.49
N PHE A 218 -12.08 0.03 13.65
CA PHE A 218 -11.47 1.08 14.45
C PHE A 218 -10.14 0.57 15.03
N LEU A 219 -9.04 1.25 14.71
CA LEU A 219 -7.73 0.88 15.23
C LEU A 219 -7.52 1.54 16.59
N CYS A 220 -7.12 0.74 17.58
CA CYS A 220 -6.51 1.26 18.80
C CYS A 220 -5.23 2.01 18.44
N THR A 221 -4.96 3.12 19.11
CA THR A 221 -3.69 3.84 18.94
C THR A 221 -3.22 4.41 20.27
N THR A 222 -1.90 4.55 20.40
CA THR A 222 -1.28 5.35 21.46
C THR A 222 -0.24 6.24 20.81
N LYS A 223 -0.38 7.55 21.02
CA LYS A 223 0.60 8.58 20.64
C LYS A 223 1.60 8.72 21.77
N LEU A 224 2.88 8.68 21.46
CA LEU A 224 3.96 8.71 22.44
C LEU A 224 4.99 9.76 22.02
N ASP A 225 5.43 10.54 23.00
CA ASP A 225 6.59 11.42 22.87
C ASP A 225 7.75 10.82 23.65
N PHE A 226 8.90 10.67 23.01
CA PHE A 226 10.14 10.20 23.62
C PHE A 226 11.16 11.34 23.68
N ARG A 227 11.75 11.56 24.86
CA ARG A 227 12.77 12.57 25.10
C ARG A 227 14.03 11.90 25.66
N PHE A 228 15.15 12.13 25.01
CA PHE A 228 16.46 11.66 25.44
C PHE A 228 17.31 12.84 25.85
N PHE A 229 17.93 12.73 27.03
CA PHE A 229 18.86 13.73 27.55
C PHE A 229 20.20 13.08 27.82
N GLY A 230 21.25 13.65 27.27
CA GLY A 230 22.64 13.27 27.50
C GLY A 230 23.47 14.47 27.90
N GLU A 231 24.79 14.35 27.74
CA GLU A 231 25.77 15.35 28.18
C GLU A 231 26.42 16.02 26.97
N PRO A 232 26.47 17.35 26.91
CA PRO A 232 27.09 18.05 25.79
C PRO A 232 28.61 18.02 25.92
N ALA A 233 29.31 17.84 24.81
CA ALA A 233 30.76 17.97 24.75
C ALA A 233 31.22 18.42 23.36
N HIS A 234 32.41 19.01 23.28
CA HIS A 234 32.99 19.34 21.98
C HIS A 234 33.47 18.06 21.28
N ALA A 235 32.95 17.81 20.08
CA ALA A 235 33.15 16.55 19.36
C ALA A 235 34.63 16.24 19.08
N GLY A 236 35.47 17.27 18.90
CA GLY A 236 36.91 17.09 18.63
C GLY A 236 37.83 17.19 19.83
N VAL A 237 37.40 17.77 20.96
CA VAL A 237 38.31 18.05 22.10
C VAL A 237 38.16 16.97 23.15
N ASN A 238 36.95 16.74 23.65
CA ASN A 238 36.66 15.77 24.70
C ASN A 238 35.46 14.89 24.31
N PRO A 239 35.52 14.11 23.22
CA PRO A 239 34.39 13.31 22.77
C PRO A 239 33.92 12.29 23.80
N HIS A 240 34.83 11.80 24.65
CA HIS A 240 34.55 10.84 25.71
C HIS A 240 33.71 11.41 26.87
N ALA A 241 33.61 12.74 26.99
CA ALA A 241 32.85 13.39 28.06
C ALA A 241 31.36 13.60 27.71
N GLY A 242 30.97 13.41 26.45
CA GLY A 242 29.59 13.59 26.00
C GLY A 242 28.78 12.30 26.00
N ALA A 243 27.47 12.42 26.20
CA ALA A 243 26.52 11.33 25.97
C ALA A 243 25.56 11.76 24.84
N ASN A 244 25.66 11.11 23.69
CA ASN A 244 25.07 11.60 22.44
C ASN A 244 23.59 11.22 22.30
N ALA A 245 22.70 12.15 22.63
CA ALA A 245 21.26 11.96 22.57
C ALA A 245 20.74 11.74 21.14
N LEU A 246 21.33 12.39 20.13
CA LEU A 246 20.99 12.17 18.71
C LEU A 246 21.27 10.72 18.30
N MET A 247 22.44 10.18 18.67
CA MET A 247 22.78 8.79 18.37
C MET A 247 21.85 7.79 19.06
N GLY A 248 21.46 8.08 20.31
CA GLY A 248 20.44 7.32 21.03
C GLY A 248 19.10 7.34 20.29
N ALA A 249 18.59 8.52 19.95
CA ALA A 249 17.33 8.66 19.21
C ALA A 249 17.35 7.95 17.86
N CYS A 250 18.45 8.03 17.09
CA CYS A 250 18.61 7.28 15.83
C CYS A 250 18.56 5.76 16.05
N HIS A 251 19.26 5.23 17.07
CA HIS A 251 19.19 3.80 17.41
C HIS A 251 17.80 3.38 17.87
N CYS A 252 17.14 4.21 18.68
CA CYS A 252 15.77 3.99 19.09
C CYS A 252 14.86 3.90 17.86
N ALA A 253 14.96 4.86 16.93
CA ALA A 253 14.15 4.86 15.72
C ALA A 253 14.33 3.59 14.88
N THR A 254 15.57 3.15 14.68
CA THR A 254 15.86 1.91 13.96
C THR A 254 15.27 0.69 14.67
N GLN A 255 15.42 0.57 15.99
CA GLN A 255 14.91 -0.58 16.74
C GLN A 255 13.38 -0.59 16.84
N LEU A 256 12.74 0.58 16.97
CA LEU A 256 11.28 0.72 16.98
C LEU A 256 10.65 0.20 15.68
N MET A 257 11.25 0.50 14.52
CA MET A 257 10.80 -0.05 13.24
C MET A 257 10.99 -1.57 13.14
N GLY A 258 11.88 -2.14 13.96
CA GLY A 258 12.12 -3.58 14.08
C GLY A 258 11.21 -4.31 15.07
N ILE A 259 10.23 -3.65 15.71
CA ILE A 259 9.28 -4.34 16.59
C ILE A 259 8.52 -5.41 15.77
N ALA A 260 8.61 -6.67 16.21
CA ALA A 260 7.92 -7.79 15.60
C ALA A 260 6.40 -7.54 15.60
N ARG A 261 5.74 -7.87 14.47
CA ARG A 261 4.28 -7.81 14.37
C ARG A 261 3.64 -8.85 15.30
N HIS A 262 2.46 -8.56 15.83
CA HIS A 262 1.74 -9.46 16.73
C HIS A 262 0.94 -10.50 15.95
N GLY A 263 0.97 -11.78 16.37
CA GLY A 263 0.28 -12.87 15.65
C GLY A 263 -1.25 -12.88 15.80
N GLU A 264 -1.79 -12.20 16.81
CA GLU A 264 -3.24 -12.13 17.08
C GLU A 264 -3.94 -10.93 16.42
N GLY A 265 -3.26 -10.14 15.59
CA GLY A 265 -3.89 -9.02 14.90
C GLY A 265 -2.92 -7.99 14.33
N MET A 266 -3.43 -7.10 13.49
CA MET A 266 -2.67 -6.05 12.84
C MET A 266 -2.01 -5.11 13.85
N SER A 267 -0.76 -4.72 13.59
CA SER A 267 -0.06 -3.68 14.35
C SER A 267 0.69 -2.72 13.41
N ARG A 268 0.80 -1.45 13.82
CA ARG A 268 1.56 -0.39 13.13
C ARG A 268 2.43 0.36 14.14
N ILE A 269 3.54 0.91 13.65
CA ILE A 269 4.35 1.89 14.35
C ILE A 269 4.81 2.93 13.33
N ASN A 270 4.82 4.19 13.73
CA ASN A 270 5.32 5.28 12.91
C ASN A 270 6.05 6.30 13.80
N ILE A 271 7.20 6.79 13.34
CA ILE A 271 7.93 7.89 13.98
C ILE A 271 7.76 9.08 13.06
N GLY A 272 6.89 10.01 13.45
CA GLY A 272 6.52 11.14 12.61
C GLY A 272 7.54 12.28 12.66
N VAL A 273 8.22 12.45 13.81
CA VAL A 273 9.20 13.53 14.03
C VAL A 273 10.38 13.01 14.82
N LEU A 274 11.58 13.44 14.43
CA LEU A 274 12.81 13.30 15.21
C LEU A 274 13.61 14.60 15.08
N ASN A 275 13.81 15.30 16.20
CA ASN A 275 14.60 16.53 16.29
C ASN A 275 15.73 16.33 17.31
N ALA A 276 16.96 16.69 16.96
CA ALA A 276 18.09 16.60 17.89
C ALA A 276 19.27 17.47 17.45
N GLY A 277 20.01 17.99 18.43
CA GLY A 277 21.26 18.72 18.24
C GLY A 277 21.12 20.20 17.87
N GLU A 278 22.12 20.96 18.28
CA GLU A 278 22.15 22.42 18.19
C GLU A 278 23.33 22.96 17.36
N GLY A 279 24.36 22.14 17.11
CA GLY A 279 25.57 22.57 16.39
C GLY A 279 26.43 21.41 15.88
N ARG A 280 27.12 21.62 14.74
CA ARG A 280 27.89 20.56 14.05
C ARG A 280 29.06 20.01 14.86
N ASN A 281 29.69 20.85 15.69
CA ASN A 281 30.89 20.51 16.48
C ASN A 281 30.57 20.15 17.95
N VAL A 282 29.29 20.03 18.29
CA VAL A 282 28.82 19.72 19.64
C VAL A 282 28.16 18.34 19.62
N ILE A 283 28.49 17.49 20.59
CA ILE A 283 27.78 16.24 20.85
C ILE A 283 26.38 16.61 21.38
N PRO A 284 25.29 16.24 20.69
CA PRO A 284 23.93 16.61 21.10
C PRO A 284 23.57 16.06 22.47
N SER A 285 23.16 16.94 23.38
CA SER A 285 22.68 16.57 24.72
C SER A 285 21.17 16.37 24.77
N SER A 286 20.43 16.70 23.71
CA SER A 286 18.98 16.56 23.66
C SER A 286 18.52 15.94 22.34
N ALA A 287 17.52 15.07 22.43
CA ALA A 287 16.78 14.56 21.29
C ALA A 287 15.31 14.33 21.66
N TYR A 288 14.43 14.62 20.72
CA TYR A 288 12.98 14.53 20.88
C TYR A 288 12.36 13.79 19.69
N MET A 289 11.45 12.88 19.98
CA MET A 289 10.76 12.05 18.99
C MET A 289 9.26 12.05 19.25
N MET A 290 8.46 12.25 18.20
CA MET A 290 7.01 12.03 18.21
C MET A 290 6.71 10.75 17.43
N LEU A 291 6.05 9.79 18.06
CA LEU A 291 5.72 8.50 17.47
C LEU A 291 4.29 8.08 17.79
N GLU A 292 3.77 7.13 17.03
CA GLU A 292 2.51 6.47 17.31
C GLU A 292 2.64 4.96 17.10
N VAL A 293 1.90 4.22 17.91
CA VAL A 293 1.63 2.80 17.67
C VAL A 293 0.15 2.61 17.41
N ARG A 294 -0.18 1.57 16.64
CA ARG A 294 -1.55 1.11 16.45
C ARG A 294 -1.65 -0.40 16.60
N GLY A 295 -2.79 -0.85 17.08
CA GLY A 295 -3.18 -2.25 17.12
C GLY A 295 -4.63 -2.42 16.68
N GLU A 296 -4.94 -3.58 16.11
CA GLU A 296 -6.31 -3.95 15.74
C GLU A 296 -7.25 -3.98 16.94
N ASN A 297 -6.71 -4.34 18.10
CA ASN A 297 -7.41 -4.34 19.38
C ASN A 297 -6.47 -3.84 20.50
N GLN A 298 -7.04 -3.63 21.69
CA GLN A 298 -6.32 -3.04 22.80
C GLN A 298 -5.10 -3.88 23.23
N ARG A 299 -5.20 -5.22 23.18
CA ARG A 299 -4.10 -6.13 23.53
C ARG A 299 -2.92 -5.98 22.59
N VAL A 300 -3.18 -5.97 21.28
CA VAL A 300 -2.14 -5.78 20.25
C VAL A 300 -1.50 -4.41 20.36
N ASN A 301 -2.30 -3.36 20.58
CA ASN A 301 -1.77 -2.01 20.78
C ASN A 301 -0.91 -1.91 22.04
N GLN A 302 -1.35 -2.51 23.15
CA GLN A 302 -0.57 -2.53 24.40
C GLN A 302 0.77 -3.24 24.23
N TYR A 303 0.80 -4.37 23.52
CA TYR A 303 2.06 -5.03 23.17
C TYR A 303 3.02 -4.07 22.45
N MET A 304 2.52 -3.30 21.48
CA MET A 304 3.33 -2.34 20.74
C MET A 304 3.87 -1.22 21.64
N VAL A 305 3.02 -0.68 22.53
CA VAL A 305 3.43 0.31 23.55
C VAL A 305 4.54 -0.26 24.44
N ASP A 306 4.34 -1.47 24.98
CA ASP A 306 5.30 -2.09 25.89
C ASP A 306 6.65 -2.34 25.22
N ARG A 307 6.64 -2.79 23.95
CA ARG A 307 7.87 -2.96 23.15
C ARG A 307 8.55 -1.61 22.87
N ALA A 308 7.79 -0.59 22.49
CA ALA A 308 8.34 0.73 22.22
C ALA A 308 9.01 1.33 23.47
N LEU A 309 8.35 1.26 24.62
CA LEU A 309 8.90 1.73 25.89
C LEU A 309 10.12 0.91 26.33
N SER A 310 10.11 -0.41 26.12
CA SER A 310 11.26 -1.26 26.44
C SER A 310 12.48 -0.88 25.59
N ILE A 311 12.29 -0.64 24.30
CA ILE A 311 13.36 -0.19 23.39
C ILE A 311 13.88 1.18 23.80
N GLY A 312 12.99 2.15 24.08
CA GLY A 312 13.39 3.48 24.55
C GLY A 312 14.26 3.42 25.80
N ARG A 313 13.84 2.67 26.82
CA ARG A 313 14.62 2.45 28.05
C ARG A 313 15.95 1.73 27.79
N GLY A 314 15.95 0.69 26.96
CA GLY A 314 17.16 -0.08 26.64
C GLY A 314 18.20 0.75 25.90
N VAL A 315 17.77 1.55 24.92
CA VAL A 315 18.65 2.49 24.20
C VAL A 315 19.18 3.56 25.13
N ALA A 316 18.32 4.14 25.98
CA ALA A 316 18.77 5.13 26.95
C ALA A 316 19.88 4.59 27.86
N TYR A 317 19.68 3.37 28.37
CA TYR A 317 20.70 2.68 29.16
C TYR A 317 22.00 2.47 28.37
N GLY A 318 21.92 1.93 27.15
CA GLY A 318 23.09 1.62 26.33
C GLY A 318 23.91 2.83 25.89
N PHE A 319 23.27 4.01 25.78
CA PHE A 319 23.92 5.26 25.39
C PHE A 319 24.21 6.20 26.58
N ASN A 320 23.98 5.74 27.81
CA ASN A 320 24.10 6.56 29.03
C ASN A 320 23.27 7.86 28.97
N LEU A 321 22.00 7.72 28.57
CA LEU A 321 21.05 8.81 28.45
C LEU A 321 19.96 8.67 29.50
N ARG A 322 19.42 9.81 29.95
CA ARG A 322 18.15 9.89 30.66
C ARG A 322 17.03 9.85 29.63
N PHE A 323 16.01 9.03 29.90
CA PHE A 323 14.86 8.85 29.02
C PHE A 323 13.57 9.21 29.73
N GLU A 324 12.79 10.08 29.09
CA GLU A 324 11.43 10.43 29.47
C GLU A 324 10.49 10.05 28.33
N HIS A 325 9.27 9.67 28.70
CA HIS A 325 8.21 9.39 27.74
C HIS A 325 6.89 9.97 28.25
N GLU A 326 6.01 10.31 27.33
CA GLU A 326 4.70 10.87 27.61
C GLU A 326 3.66 10.30 26.65
N VAL A 327 2.49 9.94 27.17
CA VAL A 327 1.35 9.55 26.34
C VAL A 327 0.64 10.82 25.90
N MET A 328 0.66 11.08 24.59
CA MET A 328 0.11 12.31 24.02
C MET A 328 -1.36 12.18 23.65
N GLY A 329 -1.85 10.96 23.44
CA GLY A 329 -3.22 10.65 23.03
C GLY A 329 -3.43 9.15 22.90
N GLU A 330 -4.67 8.69 23.04
CA GLU A 330 -5.03 7.28 22.91
C GLU A 330 -6.46 7.08 22.41
N SER A 331 -6.67 5.96 21.74
CA SER A 331 -8.01 5.44 21.42
C SER A 331 -8.04 3.92 21.54
N VAL A 332 -9.25 3.38 21.68
CA VAL A 332 -9.49 1.94 21.77
C VAL A 332 -10.26 1.45 20.54
N ASP A 333 -10.53 0.15 20.50
CA ASP A 333 -11.42 -0.46 19.53
C ASP A 333 -12.87 -0.10 19.88
N LEU A 334 -13.75 -0.23 18.89
CA LEU A 334 -15.15 0.13 19.05
C LEU A 334 -16.05 -0.97 18.53
N LYS A 335 -17.05 -1.28 19.34
CA LYS A 335 -18.13 -2.19 19.00
C LYS A 335 -19.46 -1.53 19.30
N ASN A 336 -20.24 -1.23 18.26
CA ASN A 336 -21.59 -0.71 18.44
C ASN A 336 -22.51 -1.75 19.07
N ASP A 337 -23.47 -1.27 19.85
CA ASP A 337 -24.57 -2.09 20.37
C ASP A 337 -25.51 -2.49 19.22
N PRO A 338 -25.78 -3.81 19.01
CA PRO A 338 -26.64 -4.28 17.92
C PRO A 338 -28.04 -3.67 17.96
N ASP A 339 -28.65 -3.59 19.15
CA ASP A 339 -30.01 -3.06 19.32
C ASP A 339 -30.12 -1.60 18.84
N LEU A 340 -29.13 -0.76 19.17
CA LEU A 340 -29.09 0.63 18.68
C LEU A 340 -28.81 0.69 17.19
N SER A 341 -27.92 -0.17 16.69
CA SER A 341 -27.59 -0.26 15.28
C SER A 341 -28.82 -0.61 14.45
N ASP A 342 -29.63 -1.56 14.90
CA ASP A 342 -30.86 -1.99 14.23
C ASP A 342 -31.91 -0.88 14.22
N ILE A 343 -32.08 -0.16 15.34
CA ILE A 343 -32.99 0.98 15.42
C ILE A 343 -32.57 2.07 14.43
N VAL A 344 -31.30 2.46 14.43
CA VAL A 344 -30.79 3.52 13.54
C VAL A 344 -30.85 3.07 12.08
N ALA A 345 -30.55 1.80 11.78
CA ALA A 345 -30.66 1.23 10.45
C ALA A 345 -32.10 1.25 9.93
N HIS A 346 -33.07 0.87 10.77
CA HIS A 346 -34.49 0.93 10.45
C HIS A 346 -34.95 2.36 10.17
N ILE A 347 -34.60 3.33 11.04
CA ILE A 347 -34.95 4.74 10.84
C ILE A 347 -34.32 5.28 9.56
N ALA A 348 -33.04 5.02 9.34
CA ALA A 348 -32.31 5.50 8.17
C ALA A 348 -32.93 4.98 6.88
N LYS A 349 -33.22 3.69 6.80
CA LYS A 349 -33.71 3.05 5.58
C LYS A 349 -35.21 3.30 5.38
N ASP A 350 -36.02 2.97 6.38
CA ASP A 350 -37.47 2.83 6.22
C ASP A 350 -38.21 4.14 6.50
N CYS A 351 -37.65 5.05 7.32
CA CYS A 351 -38.24 6.36 7.57
C CYS A 351 -37.63 7.48 6.71
N LEU A 352 -36.31 7.44 6.47
CA LEU A 352 -35.59 8.51 5.78
C LEU A 352 -35.18 8.18 4.34
N GLY A 353 -35.35 6.93 3.89
CA GLY A 353 -34.98 6.51 2.53
C GLY A 353 -33.48 6.58 2.25
N LEU A 354 -32.63 6.52 3.28
CA LEU A 354 -31.18 6.51 3.15
C LEU A 354 -30.66 5.12 2.78
N THR A 355 -29.58 5.07 2.02
CA THR A 355 -28.88 3.83 1.70
C THR A 355 -27.94 3.46 2.84
N LEU A 356 -28.16 2.29 3.44
CA LEU A 356 -27.24 1.72 4.42
C LEU A 356 -25.99 1.24 3.71
N ARG A 357 -24.84 1.66 4.23
CA ARG A 357 -23.54 1.25 3.74
C ARG A 357 -22.75 0.55 4.82
N GLU A 358 -22.08 -0.51 4.45
CA GLU A 358 -21.02 -1.11 5.26
C GLU A 358 -19.66 -0.58 4.83
N GLY A 359 -18.76 -0.44 5.79
CA GLY A 359 -17.39 -0.05 5.53
C GLY A 359 -16.52 -0.11 6.78
N ALA A 360 -15.23 -0.02 6.53
CA ALA A 360 -14.22 0.16 7.57
C ALA A 360 -14.03 1.66 7.83
N PHE A 361 -13.89 2.04 9.09
CA PHE A 361 -13.44 3.37 9.49
C PHE A 361 -12.00 3.59 9.01
N GLY A 362 -11.13 2.57 9.16
CA GLY A 362 -9.77 2.58 8.63
C GLY A 362 -8.81 3.56 9.32
N GLY A 363 -9.21 4.07 10.48
CA GLY A 363 -8.49 5.07 11.28
C GLY A 363 -8.68 4.85 12.78
N SER A 364 -8.37 5.88 13.56
CA SER A 364 -8.54 5.93 15.01
C SER A 364 -9.36 7.16 15.36
N GLU A 365 -10.17 7.08 16.40
CA GLU A 365 -11.11 8.11 16.85
C GLU A 365 -11.22 7.97 18.37
N ASP A 366 -11.23 9.06 19.13
CA ASP A 366 -11.22 8.97 20.58
C ASP A 366 -12.62 8.81 21.19
N ALA A 367 -13.70 9.05 20.43
CA ALA A 367 -15.07 8.69 20.82
C ALA A 367 -15.21 7.21 21.20
N THR A 368 -14.29 6.35 20.73
CA THR A 368 -14.18 4.94 21.15
C THR A 368 -14.04 4.77 22.66
N LEU A 369 -13.33 5.67 23.35
CA LEU A 369 -13.21 5.67 24.81
C LEU A 369 -14.55 6.01 25.49
N LEU A 370 -15.32 6.93 24.92
CA LEU A 370 -16.63 7.31 25.44
C LEU A 370 -17.63 6.17 25.28
N VAL A 371 -17.64 5.54 24.10
CA VAL A 371 -18.45 4.35 23.81
C VAL A 371 -18.15 3.25 24.81
N LYS A 372 -16.86 2.95 25.03
CA LYS A 372 -16.43 1.94 25.98
C LYS A 372 -16.88 2.25 27.41
N ARG A 373 -16.71 3.50 27.87
CA ARG A 373 -17.15 3.93 29.21
C ARG A 373 -18.65 3.72 29.42
N VAL A 374 -19.47 4.13 28.46
CA VAL A 374 -20.93 3.97 28.54
C VAL A 374 -21.30 2.49 28.64
N GLN A 375 -20.67 1.63 27.82
CA GLN A 375 -20.91 0.19 27.83
C GLN A 375 -20.45 -0.47 29.14
N GLU A 376 -19.32 -0.05 29.72
CA GLU A 376 -18.83 -0.51 31.03
C GLU A 376 -19.78 -0.13 32.17
N CYS A 377 -20.47 1.00 32.05
CA CYS A 377 -21.52 1.44 32.99
C CYS A 377 -22.89 0.78 32.72
N GLY A 378 -22.99 -0.12 31.73
CA GLY A 378 -24.22 -0.85 31.39
C GLY A 378 -25.17 -0.12 30.43
N GLY A 379 -24.77 1.04 29.91
CA GLY A 379 -25.47 1.74 28.84
C GLY A 379 -25.19 1.14 27.46
N LYS A 380 -25.88 1.64 26.44
CA LYS A 380 -25.71 1.25 25.04
C LYS A 380 -25.16 2.40 24.22
N ALA A 381 -24.29 2.12 23.26
CA ALA A 381 -23.60 3.13 22.49
C ALA A 381 -23.54 2.80 20.99
N ILE A 382 -23.57 3.84 20.17
CA ILE A 382 -23.42 3.74 18.73
C ILE A 382 -22.58 4.88 18.16
N TYR A 383 -21.72 4.53 17.20
CA TYR A 383 -21.01 5.47 16.34
C TYR A 383 -21.42 5.26 14.89
N LEU A 384 -21.70 6.34 14.16
CA LEU A 384 -22.18 6.32 12.77
C LEU A 384 -21.43 7.30 11.87
N GLN A 385 -21.34 7.03 10.57
CA GLN A 385 -20.75 7.95 9.59
C GLN A 385 -21.78 8.40 8.55
N ARG A 386 -21.71 9.67 8.16
CA ARG A 386 -22.58 10.27 7.14
C ARG A 386 -21.78 11.18 6.21
N MET A 387 -22.28 11.44 5.01
CA MET A 387 -21.60 12.28 4.01
C MET A 387 -21.22 13.71 4.46
N GLN A 388 -20.13 14.21 3.89
CA GLN A 388 -19.78 15.64 3.73
C GLN A 388 -20.25 16.16 2.35
N PHE A 389 -21.13 17.18 2.29
CA PHE A 389 -21.60 17.76 1.02
C PHE A 389 -20.46 18.40 0.21
N GLY A 390 -20.20 17.88 -1.00
CA GLY A 390 -19.30 18.47 -1.99
C GLY A 390 -19.55 17.87 -3.38
N LYS A 391 -19.74 18.72 -4.40
CA LYS A 391 -20.25 18.36 -5.74
C LYS A 391 -19.42 17.25 -6.42
N SER A 392 -20.08 16.12 -6.66
CA SER A 392 -19.53 14.82 -7.02
C SER A 392 -19.36 14.55 -8.52
N SER A 393 -19.10 15.57 -9.34
CA SER A 393 -18.93 15.38 -10.79
C SER A 393 -17.47 15.15 -11.20
N GLU A 394 -16.50 15.83 -10.56
CA GLU A 394 -15.09 15.72 -10.94
C GLU A 394 -14.32 14.63 -10.15
N LYS A 395 -14.82 14.25 -8.96
CA LYS A 395 -14.24 13.17 -8.15
C LYS A 395 -14.56 11.76 -8.66
N LEU A 396 -15.55 11.55 -9.54
CA LEU A 396 -15.79 10.20 -10.08
C LEU A 396 -14.59 9.71 -10.92
N ARG A 397 -13.86 10.64 -11.57
CA ARG A 397 -12.63 10.34 -12.31
C ARG A 397 -11.46 10.07 -11.37
N ALA A 398 -11.23 10.95 -10.39
CA ALA A 398 -10.15 10.79 -9.40
C ALA A 398 -10.38 9.64 -8.40
N LYS A 399 -11.64 9.29 -8.10
CA LYS A 399 -12.03 8.14 -7.27
C LYS A 399 -11.95 6.85 -8.07
N THR A 400 -12.27 6.85 -9.37
CA THR A 400 -12.00 5.69 -10.23
C THR A 400 -10.49 5.49 -10.38
N GLU A 401 -9.71 6.56 -10.53
CA GLU A 401 -8.24 6.51 -10.54
C GLU A 401 -7.65 6.06 -9.20
N ARG A 402 -8.14 6.58 -8.06
CA ARG A 402 -7.73 6.09 -6.73
C ARG A 402 -8.23 4.70 -6.43
N GLN A 403 -9.42 4.29 -6.84
CA GLN A 403 -9.89 2.91 -6.66
C GLN A 403 -9.12 1.93 -7.55
N ILE A 404 -8.68 2.37 -8.73
CA ILE A 404 -7.75 1.61 -9.58
C ILE A 404 -6.37 1.53 -8.90
N GLN A 405 -5.90 2.62 -8.28
CA GLN A 405 -4.62 2.66 -7.58
C GLN A 405 -4.64 1.83 -6.29
N ASP A 406 -5.67 1.96 -5.46
CA ASP A 406 -5.88 1.17 -4.24
C ASP A 406 -6.14 -0.30 -4.57
N ALA A 407 -6.83 -0.60 -5.67
CA ALA A 407 -6.97 -1.97 -6.15
C ALA A 407 -5.64 -2.51 -6.69
N GLN A 408 -4.81 -1.69 -7.35
CA GLN A 408 -3.46 -2.07 -7.78
C GLN A 408 -2.50 -2.24 -6.61
N GLU A 409 -2.65 -1.47 -5.54
CA GLU A 409 -1.88 -1.57 -4.30
C GLU A 409 -2.35 -2.76 -3.45
N ARG A 410 -3.65 -3.03 -3.36
CA ARG A 410 -4.17 -4.28 -2.77
C ARG A 410 -3.82 -5.52 -3.58
N ILE A 411 -3.85 -5.44 -4.92
CA ILE A 411 -3.37 -6.53 -5.77
C ILE A 411 -1.86 -6.70 -5.59
N SER A 412 -1.07 -5.62 -5.47
CA SER A 412 0.37 -5.72 -5.17
C SER A 412 0.64 -6.29 -3.79
N ALA A 413 -0.13 -5.89 -2.76
CA ALA A 413 0.01 -6.40 -1.39
C ALA A 413 -0.42 -7.87 -1.30
N LEU A 414 -1.51 -8.26 -1.98
CA LEU A 414 -1.94 -9.66 -2.08
C LEU A 414 -1.00 -10.49 -2.99
N GLN A 415 -0.31 -9.86 -3.94
CA GLN A 415 0.72 -10.49 -4.77
C GLN A 415 2.08 -10.59 -4.06
N GLU A 416 2.40 -9.67 -3.16
CA GLU A 416 3.55 -9.72 -2.24
C GLU A 416 3.28 -10.77 -1.16
N GLU A 417 2.10 -10.81 -0.53
CA GLU A 417 1.68 -11.90 0.36
C GLU A 417 1.66 -13.24 -0.37
N MET A 418 1.09 -13.35 -1.58
CA MET A 418 1.15 -14.58 -2.38
C MET A 418 2.57 -14.92 -2.84
N ALA A 419 3.47 -13.95 -3.04
CA ALA A 419 4.87 -14.19 -3.37
C ALA A 419 5.68 -14.61 -2.14
N GLU A 420 5.30 -14.20 -0.94
CA GLU A 420 5.81 -14.74 0.33
C GLU A 420 5.23 -16.15 0.59
N THR A 421 3.93 -16.38 0.32
CA THR A 421 3.30 -17.71 0.48
C THR A 421 3.73 -18.73 -0.58
N LEU A 422 4.11 -18.30 -1.79
CA LEU A 422 4.67 -19.14 -2.86
C LEU A 422 6.21 -19.10 -2.91
N GLY A 423 6.84 -18.18 -2.18
CA GLY A 423 8.28 -18.08 -1.98
C GLY A 423 8.77 -19.08 -0.93
N GLU A 424 7.89 -19.55 -0.06
CA GLU A 424 8.04 -20.80 0.67
C GLU A 424 7.69 -21.99 -0.23
N GLN A 425 8.49 -22.23 -1.27
CA GLN A 425 8.74 -23.61 -1.66
C GLN A 425 9.51 -24.26 -0.50
N TYR A 426 8.76 -24.80 0.45
CA TYR A 426 9.28 -25.78 1.39
C TYR A 426 9.85 -26.92 0.53
N ASP A 427 11.18 -27.08 0.54
CA ASP A 427 11.81 -28.36 0.23
C ASP A 427 11.04 -29.44 1.00
N PRO A 428 10.59 -30.53 0.38
CA PRO A 428 9.81 -31.54 1.08
C PRO A 428 10.58 -32.01 2.32
N VAL A 429 9.93 -31.91 3.47
CA VAL A 429 10.44 -32.38 4.76
C VAL A 429 10.65 -33.89 4.64
N LEU A 430 11.88 -34.29 4.32
CA LEU A 430 12.37 -35.61 4.64
C LEU A 430 12.43 -35.73 6.18
N PRO A 431 12.01 -36.86 6.76
CA PRO A 431 11.96 -37.03 8.20
C PRO A 431 13.34 -36.80 8.81
N SER A 432 13.40 -35.92 9.83
CA SER A 432 14.61 -35.46 10.49
C SER A 432 15.51 -36.58 11.00
N PRO A 433 16.82 -36.54 10.70
CA PRO A 433 17.86 -36.97 11.61
C PRO A 433 18.59 -35.73 12.18
N LEU A 434 18.51 -35.60 13.51
CA LEU A 434 19.47 -34.97 14.42
C LEU A 434 20.26 -33.74 13.93
N ARG A 435 19.92 -32.58 14.52
CA ARG A 435 20.65 -31.30 14.52
C ARG A 435 22.15 -31.44 14.26
N GLN A 436 22.59 -31.02 13.07
CA GLN A 436 23.96 -30.56 12.83
C GLN A 436 23.96 -29.04 12.65
N SER A 437 24.90 -28.37 13.30
CA SER A 437 25.12 -26.93 13.24
C SER A 437 25.20 -26.42 11.80
N SER A 438 24.51 -25.32 11.50
CA SER A 438 24.48 -24.69 10.18
C SER A 438 25.88 -24.21 9.74
N ALA A 439 26.60 -25.04 9.00
CA ALA A 439 27.77 -24.59 8.25
C ALA A 439 27.31 -23.66 7.12
N ARG A 440 27.92 -22.47 6.99
CA ARG A 440 27.69 -21.56 5.85
C ARG A 440 27.95 -22.33 4.55
N LYS A 441 27.05 -22.19 3.55
CA LYS A 441 27.29 -22.73 2.21
C LYS A 441 28.56 -22.09 1.63
N PRO A 442 29.48 -22.87 1.02
CA PRO A 442 30.71 -22.34 0.44
C PRO A 442 30.42 -21.39 -0.72
N LEU A 443 31.23 -20.34 -0.88
CA LEU A 443 31.14 -19.40 -1.99
C LEU A 443 31.46 -20.11 -3.33
N PRO A 444 30.83 -19.72 -4.46
CA PRO A 444 31.03 -20.39 -5.74
C PRO A 444 32.50 -20.54 -6.13
N ALA A 445 32.90 -21.74 -6.55
CA ALA A 445 34.28 -22.04 -6.93
C ALA A 445 34.76 -21.22 -8.13
N SER A 446 33.84 -20.77 -8.99
CA SER A 446 34.11 -19.98 -10.20
C SER A 446 34.49 -18.52 -9.95
N LEU A 447 34.34 -18.00 -8.72
CA LEU A 447 34.75 -16.63 -8.41
C LEU A 447 36.27 -16.54 -8.23
N PRO A 448 36.93 -15.48 -8.74
CA PRO A 448 38.35 -15.24 -8.50
C PRO A 448 38.61 -15.05 -6.99
N ARG A 449 39.71 -15.63 -6.48
CA ARG A 449 40.10 -15.57 -5.06
C ARG A 449 41.42 -14.85 -4.88
N GLU A 450 41.45 -13.88 -3.96
CA GLU A 450 42.68 -13.28 -3.43
C GLU A 450 42.98 -13.90 -2.06
N THR A 451 44.11 -14.60 -1.92
CA THR A 451 44.51 -15.21 -0.65
C THR A 451 45.43 -14.26 0.12
N ARG A 452 44.98 -13.80 1.30
CA ARG A 452 45.81 -13.02 2.23
C ARG A 452 46.28 -13.92 3.37
N VAL A 453 47.60 -14.11 3.47
CA VAL A 453 48.21 -14.88 4.56
C VAL A 453 48.70 -13.91 5.63
N ILE A 454 48.05 -13.92 6.78
CA ILE A 454 48.52 -13.18 7.96
C ILE A 454 49.44 -14.14 8.73
N ARG A 455 50.72 -13.78 8.86
CA ARG A 455 51.71 -14.56 9.63
C ARG A 455 51.74 -14.05 11.07
N PRO A 456 52.02 -14.92 12.06
CA PRO A 456 52.33 -14.46 13.42
C PRO A 456 53.54 -13.51 13.39
N GLU A 457 53.58 -12.55 14.32
CA GLU A 457 54.70 -11.60 14.44
C GLU A 457 55.94 -12.27 15.04
N GLU A 458 55.76 -13.37 15.77
CA GLU A 458 56.82 -14.12 16.42
C GLU A 458 57.57 -15.01 15.41
N GLU A 459 58.89 -14.84 15.30
CA GLU A 459 59.76 -15.68 14.46
C GLU A 459 60.21 -16.98 15.18
N CYS A 460 60.04 -17.04 16.50
CA CYS A 460 60.37 -18.19 17.33
C CYS A 460 59.31 -18.39 18.43
N CYS A 461 59.25 -19.57 19.02
CA CYS A 461 58.27 -19.89 20.06
C CYS A 461 58.44 -18.95 21.27
N PRO A 462 57.42 -18.14 21.62
CA PRO A 462 57.55 -17.16 22.70
C PRO A 462 57.72 -17.80 24.09
N ALA A 463 57.45 -19.11 24.23
CA ALA A 463 57.60 -19.84 25.49
C ALA A 463 58.98 -20.50 25.67
N CYS A 464 59.67 -20.89 24.59
CA CYS A 464 60.93 -21.67 24.69
C CYS A 464 62.04 -21.26 23.70
N GLY A 465 61.78 -20.32 22.79
CA GLY A 465 62.74 -19.84 21.79
C GLY A 465 63.01 -20.80 20.63
N GLY A 466 62.30 -21.93 20.54
CA GLY A 466 62.44 -22.91 19.45
C GLY A 466 61.86 -22.42 18.11
N GLU A 467 62.27 -23.04 17.00
CA GLU A 467 61.75 -22.72 15.65
C GLU A 467 60.27 -23.12 15.50
N LEU A 468 59.49 -22.29 14.81
CA LEU A 468 58.06 -22.53 14.54
C LEU A 468 57.89 -23.35 13.25
N SER A 469 57.23 -24.51 13.34
CA SER A 469 56.82 -25.32 12.19
C SER A 469 55.36 -25.06 11.80
N SER A 470 55.00 -25.18 10.51
CA SER A 470 53.63 -24.98 10.04
C SER A 470 52.65 -26.02 10.62
N LEU A 471 51.54 -25.56 11.18
CA LEU A 471 50.48 -26.41 11.75
C LEU A 471 49.10 -25.93 11.28
N GLY A 472 48.78 -26.20 10.01
CA GLY A 472 47.49 -25.84 9.42
C GLY A 472 47.26 -24.32 9.27
N CYS A 473 46.08 -23.96 8.74
CA CYS A 473 45.61 -22.58 8.70
C CYS A 473 44.09 -22.54 8.86
N ASP A 474 43.59 -21.58 9.63
CA ASP A 474 42.17 -21.25 9.65
C ASP A 474 41.84 -20.37 8.43
N VAL A 475 40.85 -20.78 7.65
CA VAL A 475 40.45 -20.08 6.41
C VAL A 475 39.11 -19.39 6.64
N SER A 476 39.07 -18.08 6.41
CA SER A 476 37.83 -17.30 6.39
C SER A 476 37.64 -16.65 5.01
N ASP A 477 36.56 -16.99 4.34
CA ASP A 477 36.18 -16.38 3.06
C ASP A 477 35.51 -15.01 3.28
N GLN A 478 35.91 -14.01 2.48
CA GLN A 478 35.26 -12.70 2.37
C GLN A 478 34.97 -12.42 0.89
N LEU A 479 33.79 -11.88 0.59
CA LEU A 479 33.37 -11.53 -0.77
C LEU A 479 33.56 -10.01 -0.97
N GLU A 480 34.38 -9.62 -1.93
CA GLU A 480 34.73 -8.23 -2.25
C GLU A 480 34.33 -7.87 -3.70
N LEU A 481 33.95 -6.62 -3.96
CA LEU A 481 33.53 -6.15 -5.29
C LEU A 481 34.69 -5.42 -6.00
N ILE A 482 35.33 -6.07 -6.97
CA ILE A 482 36.61 -5.61 -7.54
C ILE A 482 36.46 -4.42 -8.52
N SER A 483 35.44 -4.40 -9.40
CA SER A 483 35.22 -3.24 -10.28
C SER A 483 33.91 -3.33 -11.09
N SER A 484 33.03 -2.35 -10.92
CA SER A 484 32.05 -1.96 -11.94
C SER A 484 32.58 -0.70 -12.62
N ALA A 485 33.52 -0.85 -13.56
CA ALA A 485 34.25 0.25 -14.19
C ALA A 485 33.98 0.38 -15.69
N PHE A 486 33.92 1.63 -16.17
CA PHE A 486 33.86 1.94 -17.60
C PHE A 486 35.25 1.83 -18.24
N LYS A 487 35.30 1.32 -19.49
CA LYS A 487 36.51 1.34 -20.32
C LYS A 487 36.26 2.03 -21.65
N VAL A 488 37.26 2.73 -22.17
CA VAL A 488 37.26 3.28 -23.53
C VAL A 488 37.94 2.26 -24.45
N ILE A 489 37.26 1.85 -25.52
CA ILE A 489 37.85 1.01 -26.56
C ILE A 489 38.25 1.93 -27.72
N GLU A 490 39.55 2.19 -27.85
CA GLU A 490 40.11 2.92 -28.99
C GLU A 490 40.45 1.96 -30.13
N THR A 491 39.83 2.14 -31.29
CA THR A 491 40.12 1.33 -32.49
C THR A 491 40.92 2.13 -33.49
N GLN A 492 42.21 1.83 -33.63
CA GLN A 492 43.08 2.48 -34.59
C GLN A 492 43.12 1.70 -35.92
N ARG A 493 42.79 2.37 -37.03
CA ARG A 493 42.81 1.79 -38.39
C ARG A 493 43.85 2.53 -39.24
N PRO A 494 45.13 2.16 -39.19
CA PRO A 494 46.15 2.84 -39.97
C PRO A 494 45.88 2.72 -41.47
N LYS A 495 46.09 3.83 -42.20
CA LYS A 495 46.07 3.86 -43.67
C LYS A 495 47.49 3.62 -44.14
N LEU A 496 47.70 2.59 -44.95
CA LEU A 496 49.01 2.26 -45.51
C LEU A 496 48.98 2.56 -47.01
N ALA A 497 49.98 3.26 -47.53
CA ALA A 497 50.14 3.51 -48.96
C ALA A 497 51.19 2.56 -49.53
N CYS A 498 50.90 1.93 -50.67
CA CYS A 498 51.87 1.11 -51.39
C CYS A 498 53.01 2.00 -51.92
N CYS A 499 54.25 1.76 -51.49
CA CYS A 499 55.43 2.55 -51.89
C CYS A 499 55.80 2.45 -53.39
N ARG A 500 55.04 1.69 -54.19
CA ARG A 500 55.28 1.50 -55.63
C ARG A 500 54.21 2.11 -56.53
N CYS A 501 52.98 2.25 -56.04
CA CYS A 501 51.85 2.71 -56.88
C CYS A 501 50.87 3.63 -56.13
N ASP A 502 51.22 4.07 -54.92
CA ASP A 502 50.44 4.97 -54.05
C ASP A 502 49.02 4.48 -53.70
N HIS A 503 48.71 3.21 -53.97
CA HIS A 503 47.42 2.62 -53.60
C HIS A 503 47.28 2.56 -52.07
N ILE A 504 46.22 3.17 -51.54
CA ILE A 504 45.96 3.25 -50.10
C ILE A 504 45.07 2.08 -49.68
N VAL A 505 45.57 1.26 -48.75
CA VAL A 505 44.81 0.19 -48.11
C VAL A 505 44.52 0.55 -46.66
N GLN A 506 43.29 0.27 -46.22
CA GLN A 506 42.85 0.42 -44.85
C GLN A 506 41.86 -0.71 -44.54
N ALA A 507 42.02 -1.39 -43.40
CA ALA A 507 41.02 -2.36 -42.94
C ALA A 507 39.64 -1.69 -42.85
N PRO A 508 38.50 -2.33 -43.20
CA PRO A 508 37.17 -1.71 -43.15
C PRO A 508 36.74 -1.29 -41.73
N VAL A 509 35.71 -0.44 -41.60
CA VAL A 509 35.18 -0.02 -40.29
C VAL A 509 34.49 -1.24 -39.66
N PRO A 510 34.82 -1.63 -38.40
CA PRO A 510 34.07 -2.66 -37.71
C PRO A 510 32.59 -2.30 -37.57
N SER A 511 31.73 -3.30 -37.67
CA SER A 511 30.29 -3.15 -37.45
C SER A 511 30.02 -2.60 -36.03
N LYS A 512 28.99 -1.74 -35.90
CA LYS A 512 28.63 -1.10 -34.63
C LYS A 512 27.14 -1.31 -34.35
N PRO A 513 26.76 -1.75 -33.13
CA PRO A 513 25.36 -2.04 -32.82
C PRO A 513 24.39 -0.87 -33.06
N ILE A 514 24.85 0.36 -32.88
CA ILE A 514 24.12 1.57 -33.25
C ILE A 514 25.04 2.45 -34.09
N ALA A 515 24.63 2.78 -35.31
CA ALA A 515 25.39 3.62 -36.22
C ALA A 515 25.72 4.98 -35.58
N ARG A 516 26.97 5.43 -35.71
CA ARG A 516 27.49 6.71 -35.16
C ARG A 516 27.41 6.85 -33.62
N SER A 517 27.07 5.79 -32.89
CA SER A 517 27.14 5.76 -31.43
C SER A 517 28.55 5.42 -30.93
N TYR A 518 28.86 5.87 -29.72
CA TYR A 518 30.04 5.44 -28.96
C TYR A 518 29.73 4.30 -27.97
N ALA A 519 28.45 3.95 -27.78
CA ALA A 519 28.06 2.84 -26.91
C ALA A 519 28.42 1.50 -27.56
N GLY A 520 29.23 0.70 -26.85
CA GLY A 520 29.45 -0.70 -27.19
C GLY A 520 28.31 -1.59 -26.71
N ALA A 521 28.26 -2.83 -27.21
CA ALA A 521 27.19 -3.77 -26.91
C ALA A 521 27.04 -4.09 -25.41
N GLY A 522 28.14 -4.25 -24.68
CA GLY A 522 28.10 -4.48 -23.23
C GLY A 522 27.44 -3.33 -22.46
N LEU A 523 27.72 -2.07 -22.84
CA LEU A 523 27.07 -0.91 -22.22
C LEU A 523 25.57 -0.86 -22.55
N LEU A 524 25.21 -1.13 -23.80
CA LEU A 524 23.81 -1.18 -24.23
C LEU A 524 23.02 -2.28 -23.50
N ALA A 525 23.61 -3.47 -23.39
CA ALA A 525 23.06 -4.60 -22.67
C ALA A 525 22.83 -4.27 -21.19
N HIS A 526 23.84 -3.68 -20.52
CA HIS A 526 23.75 -3.29 -19.12
C HIS A 526 22.65 -2.24 -18.87
N VAL A 527 22.54 -1.22 -19.73
CA VAL A 527 21.49 -0.19 -19.61
C VAL A 527 20.08 -0.79 -19.77
N VAL A 528 19.91 -1.68 -20.73
CA VAL A 528 18.63 -2.35 -21.02
C VAL A 528 18.28 -3.35 -19.92
N ALA A 529 19.21 -4.21 -19.52
CA ALA A 529 19.02 -5.15 -18.41
C ALA A 529 18.70 -4.41 -17.11
N GLY A 530 19.46 -3.38 -16.76
CA GLY A 530 19.17 -2.54 -15.60
C GLY A 530 17.75 -1.96 -15.63
N LYS A 531 17.26 -1.51 -16.80
CA LYS A 531 15.91 -0.91 -16.89
C LYS A 531 14.78 -1.94 -16.88
N TYR A 532 14.91 -3.02 -17.63
CA TYR A 532 13.80 -3.93 -17.92
C TYR A 532 13.89 -5.26 -17.16
N ALA A 533 15.09 -5.68 -16.75
CA ALA A 533 15.29 -6.79 -15.82
C ALA A 533 15.31 -6.28 -14.37
N ASP A 534 16.12 -5.28 -14.04
CA ASP A 534 16.31 -4.84 -12.65
C ASP A 534 15.41 -3.66 -12.25
N HIS A 535 14.58 -3.20 -13.19
CA HIS A 535 13.59 -2.16 -12.96
C HIS A 535 14.19 -0.83 -12.46
N LEU A 536 15.44 -0.55 -12.83
CA LEU A 536 16.21 0.64 -12.48
C LEU A 536 15.94 1.79 -13.47
N PRO A 537 15.28 2.88 -13.05
CA PRO A 537 14.95 3.98 -13.96
C PRO A 537 16.18 4.65 -14.55
N LEU A 538 16.09 5.13 -15.80
CA LEU A 538 17.23 5.71 -16.52
C LEU A 538 17.87 6.92 -15.82
N TYR A 539 17.10 7.70 -15.05
CA TYR A 539 17.68 8.79 -14.25
C TYR A 539 18.59 8.26 -13.13
N ARG A 540 18.22 7.15 -12.50
CA ARG A 540 19.00 6.52 -11.43
C ARG A 540 20.26 5.86 -12.00
N GLN A 541 20.13 5.22 -13.16
CA GLN A 541 21.30 4.74 -13.91
C GLN A 541 22.28 5.87 -14.24
N SER A 542 21.77 7.01 -14.74
CA SER A 542 22.58 8.21 -15.04
C SER A 542 23.35 8.71 -13.81
N GLU A 543 22.72 8.73 -12.63
CA GLU A 543 23.38 9.11 -11.37
C GLU A 543 24.43 8.09 -10.91
N ILE A 544 24.17 6.79 -11.07
CA ILE A 544 25.14 5.73 -10.76
C ILE A 544 26.38 5.88 -11.64
N TYR A 545 26.21 6.10 -12.94
CA TYR A 545 27.33 6.30 -13.86
C TYR A 545 28.12 7.58 -13.56
N ARG A 546 27.45 8.65 -13.12
CA ARG A 546 28.12 9.89 -12.68
C ARG A 546 29.06 9.65 -11.49
N ARG A 547 28.69 8.78 -10.54
CA ARG A 547 29.56 8.41 -9.41
C ARG A 547 30.81 7.66 -9.85
N GLN A 548 30.79 7.06 -11.04
CA GLN A 548 31.93 6.41 -11.68
C GLN A 548 32.69 7.35 -12.64
N GLY A 549 32.37 8.64 -12.64
CA GLY A 549 33.03 9.65 -13.47
C GLY A 549 32.53 9.73 -14.92
N VAL A 550 31.41 9.06 -15.26
CA VAL A 550 30.85 9.06 -16.63
C VAL A 550 29.51 9.77 -16.68
N GLU A 551 29.42 10.86 -17.43
CA GLU A 551 28.19 11.61 -17.61
C GLU A 551 27.38 11.13 -18.82
N LEU A 552 26.33 10.36 -18.56
CA LEU A 552 25.36 9.93 -19.58
C LEU A 552 24.00 10.56 -19.32
N SER A 553 23.51 11.39 -20.25
CA SER A 553 22.22 12.06 -20.09
C SER A 553 21.04 11.09 -20.26
N ARG A 554 19.92 11.35 -19.57
CA ARG A 554 18.67 10.57 -19.69
C ARG A 554 18.18 10.44 -21.13
N ALA A 555 18.31 11.51 -21.91
CA ALA A 555 17.93 11.51 -23.33
C ALA A 555 18.80 10.55 -24.16
N THR A 556 20.09 10.46 -23.85
CA THR A 556 21.01 9.53 -24.52
C THR A 556 20.66 8.09 -24.18
N LEU A 557 20.47 7.79 -22.89
CA LEU A 557 20.05 6.46 -22.44
C LEU A 557 18.69 6.06 -23.04
N GLY A 558 17.74 6.99 -23.11
CA GLY A 558 16.43 6.77 -23.74
C GLY A 558 16.55 6.42 -25.23
N ARG A 559 17.34 7.19 -26.00
CA ARG A 559 17.61 6.89 -27.41
C ARG A 559 18.27 5.53 -27.61
N TRP A 560 19.22 5.16 -26.75
CA TRP A 560 19.86 3.84 -26.82
C TRP A 560 18.87 2.71 -26.54
N THR A 561 17.99 2.86 -25.54
CA THR A 561 16.97 1.83 -25.29
C THR A 561 16.01 1.64 -26.46
N GLY A 562 15.62 2.71 -27.16
CA GLY A 562 14.80 2.62 -28.37
C GLY A 562 15.54 1.95 -29.53
N ALA A 563 16.77 2.39 -29.81
CA ALA A 563 17.58 1.81 -30.88
C ALA A 563 17.91 0.32 -30.66
N VAL A 564 18.07 -0.13 -29.40
CA VAL A 564 18.22 -1.56 -29.10
C VAL A 564 16.91 -2.32 -29.34
N ALA A 565 15.75 -1.75 -29.00
CA ALA A 565 14.47 -2.39 -29.30
C ALA A 565 14.25 -2.54 -30.81
N GLU A 566 14.52 -1.49 -31.60
CA GLU A 566 14.47 -1.53 -33.07
C GLU A 566 15.43 -2.58 -33.63
N LEU A 567 16.66 -2.65 -33.11
CA LEU A 567 17.65 -3.65 -33.53
C LEU A 567 17.18 -5.10 -33.28
N LEU A 568 16.43 -5.32 -32.19
CA LEU A 568 15.96 -6.64 -31.78
C LEU A 568 14.57 -7.00 -32.34
N GLU A 569 13.92 -6.11 -33.08
CA GLU A 569 12.57 -6.32 -33.64
C GLU A 569 12.45 -7.60 -34.51
N PRO A 570 13.41 -7.95 -35.38
CA PRO A 570 13.34 -9.21 -36.14
C PRO A 570 13.28 -10.45 -35.24
N LEU A 571 13.95 -10.42 -34.10
CA LEU A 571 13.94 -11.52 -33.14
C LEU A 571 12.64 -11.58 -32.34
N TYR A 572 12.09 -10.41 -32.02
CA TYR A 572 10.76 -10.26 -31.42
C TYR A 572 9.65 -10.81 -32.34
N ASP A 573 9.73 -10.59 -33.65
CA ASP A 573 8.79 -11.15 -34.61
C ASP A 573 8.85 -12.68 -34.68
N VAL A 574 10.06 -13.25 -34.67
CA VAL A 574 10.27 -14.71 -34.61
C VAL A 574 9.72 -15.28 -33.30
N LEU A 575 9.94 -14.59 -32.18
CA LEU A 575 9.40 -14.97 -30.87
C LEU A 575 7.86 -14.95 -30.87
N ARG A 576 7.24 -13.92 -31.45
CA ARG A 576 5.78 -13.84 -31.62
C ARG A 576 5.26 -15.05 -32.40
N GLN A 577 5.88 -15.39 -33.54
CA GLN A 577 5.48 -16.55 -34.33
C GLN A 577 5.57 -17.85 -33.54
N TYR A 578 6.63 -18.01 -32.72
CA TYR A 578 6.81 -19.17 -31.86
C TYR A 578 5.74 -19.27 -30.76
N VAL A 579 5.45 -18.17 -30.05
CA VAL A 579 4.41 -18.12 -29.02
C VAL A 579 3.03 -18.44 -29.61
N LEU A 580 2.74 -17.93 -30.81
CA LEU A 580 1.46 -18.11 -31.50
C LEU A 580 1.38 -19.36 -32.38
N MET A 581 2.30 -20.31 -32.26
CA MET A 581 2.12 -21.63 -32.87
C MET A 581 0.84 -22.30 -32.31
N PRO A 582 0.12 -23.13 -33.11
CA PRO A 582 -1.08 -23.81 -32.63
C PRO A 582 -0.83 -24.60 -31.34
N GLY A 583 -1.77 -24.53 -30.40
CA GLY A 583 -1.62 -25.16 -29.09
C GLY A 583 -2.44 -24.44 -28.02
N LYS A 584 -1.86 -24.24 -26.83
CA LYS A 584 -2.41 -23.42 -25.75
C LYS A 584 -1.56 -22.18 -25.56
N VAL A 585 -2.20 -21.02 -25.43
CA VAL A 585 -1.55 -19.75 -25.09
C VAL A 585 -2.31 -19.14 -23.92
N HIS A 586 -1.55 -18.72 -22.90
CA HIS A 586 -2.06 -17.90 -21.81
C HIS A 586 -2.10 -16.44 -22.23
N ALA A 587 -3.15 -15.70 -21.87
CA ALA A 587 -3.25 -14.28 -22.18
C ALA A 587 -3.80 -13.46 -21.01
N ASP A 588 -3.29 -12.25 -20.85
CA ASP A 588 -3.78 -11.24 -19.90
C ASP A 588 -3.28 -9.84 -20.33
N ASP A 589 -3.61 -8.80 -19.57
CA ASP A 589 -3.18 -7.42 -19.82
C ASP A 589 -2.85 -6.64 -18.54
N ILE A 590 -1.89 -5.72 -18.65
CA ILE A 590 -1.54 -4.79 -17.56
C ILE A 590 -1.62 -3.33 -18.03
N PRO A 591 -2.18 -2.41 -17.21
CA PRO A 591 -2.24 -1.00 -17.57
C PRO A 591 -0.85 -0.35 -17.50
N VAL A 592 -0.51 0.46 -18.50
CA VAL A 592 0.74 1.22 -18.57
C VAL A 592 0.41 2.70 -18.76
N PRO A 593 0.85 3.59 -17.86
CA PRO A 593 0.70 5.03 -18.04
C PRO A 593 1.63 5.52 -19.16
N VAL A 594 1.08 6.32 -20.09
CA VAL A 594 1.80 6.89 -21.24
C VAL A 594 1.55 8.38 -21.28
N GLN A 595 2.62 9.16 -21.45
CA GLN A 595 2.54 10.61 -21.53
C GLN A 595 1.86 11.05 -22.83
N GLU A 596 0.92 11.99 -22.72
CA GLU A 596 0.35 12.69 -23.88
C GLU A 596 1.19 13.92 -24.22
N PRO A 597 1.73 14.03 -25.45
CA PRO A 597 2.51 15.18 -25.86
C PRO A 597 1.73 16.49 -25.71
N GLY A 598 2.34 17.50 -25.06
CA GLY A 598 1.82 18.87 -24.99
C GLY A 598 0.70 19.13 -23.97
N SER A 599 0.04 18.11 -23.42
CA SER A 599 -1.08 18.29 -22.47
C SER A 599 -0.68 18.24 -20.99
N GLY A 600 0.53 17.73 -20.68
CA GLY A 600 0.99 17.48 -19.32
C GLY A 600 0.26 16.33 -18.62
N LYS A 601 -0.59 15.58 -19.34
CA LYS A 601 -1.40 14.47 -18.82
C LYS A 601 -0.82 13.12 -19.22
N ILE A 602 -1.29 12.08 -18.52
CA ILE A 602 -1.03 10.68 -18.86
C ILE A 602 -2.34 10.02 -19.29
N ARG A 603 -2.25 9.09 -20.24
CA ARG A 603 -3.33 8.16 -20.60
C ARG A 603 -2.95 6.73 -20.25
N THR A 604 -3.96 5.88 -20.10
CA THR A 604 -3.76 4.47 -19.76
C THR A 604 -3.74 3.61 -21.03
N ALA A 605 -2.55 3.20 -21.44
CA ALA A 605 -2.31 2.19 -22.46
C ALA A 605 -2.29 0.78 -21.84
N ARG A 606 -2.08 -0.25 -22.67
CA ARG A 606 -1.99 -1.66 -22.23
C ARG A 606 -0.74 -2.34 -22.78
N LEU A 607 -0.14 -3.18 -21.95
CA LEU A 607 0.71 -4.27 -22.41
C LEU A 607 -0.06 -5.57 -22.25
N TRP A 608 -0.36 -6.22 -23.37
CA TRP A 608 -0.92 -7.56 -23.43
C TRP A 608 0.20 -8.55 -23.32
N VAL A 609 -0.02 -9.64 -22.58
CA VAL A 609 0.94 -10.75 -22.49
C VAL A 609 0.35 -11.99 -23.14
N TYR A 610 1.19 -12.74 -23.84
CA TYR A 610 0.90 -14.04 -24.41
C TYR A 610 2.02 -14.99 -24.00
N VAL A 611 1.70 -16.04 -23.24
CA VAL A 611 2.70 -16.98 -22.73
C VAL A 611 2.43 -18.37 -23.26
N ARG A 612 3.48 -18.97 -23.83
CA ARG A 612 3.54 -20.39 -24.13
C ARG A 612 4.48 -21.04 -23.12
N ASP A 613 3.91 -21.75 -22.15
CA ASP A 613 4.65 -22.52 -21.17
C ASP A 613 3.86 -23.81 -20.85
N ASP A 614 4.34 -24.91 -21.41
CA ASP A 614 3.73 -26.23 -21.28
C ASP A 614 4.59 -27.18 -20.45
N ARG A 615 5.56 -26.66 -19.69
CA ARG A 615 6.43 -27.46 -18.82
C ARG A 615 5.62 -28.21 -17.76
N ASN A 616 4.54 -27.62 -17.25
CA ASN A 616 3.60 -28.29 -16.34
C ASN A 616 2.93 -29.53 -16.96
N ALA A 617 2.89 -29.62 -18.29
CA ALA A 617 2.39 -30.77 -19.06
C ALA A 617 3.52 -31.72 -19.53
N GLY A 618 4.72 -31.61 -18.96
CA GLY A 618 5.87 -32.43 -19.34
C GLY A 618 6.52 -32.05 -20.68
N SER A 619 6.14 -30.92 -21.28
CA SER A 619 6.70 -30.46 -22.55
C SER A 619 8.19 -30.14 -22.41
N GLN A 620 8.97 -30.55 -23.41
CA GLN A 620 10.37 -30.18 -23.57
C GLN A 620 10.55 -28.93 -24.46
N MET A 621 9.45 -28.36 -24.97
CA MET A 621 9.54 -27.14 -25.76
C MET A 621 9.92 -25.94 -24.87
N PRO A 622 10.83 -25.07 -25.32
CA PRO A 622 11.23 -23.88 -24.57
C PRO A 622 10.04 -22.98 -24.23
N PRO A 623 9.87 -22.56 -22.96
CA PRO A 623 8.85 -21.59 -22.59
C PRO A 623 9.18 -20.20 -23.16
N ALA A 624 8.16 -19.43 -23.53
CA ALA A 624 8.33 -18.11 -24.12
C ALA A 624 7.19 -17.17 -23.75
N VAL A 625 7.52 -15.88 -23.65
CA VAL A 625 6.56 -14.81 -23.40
C VAL A 625 6.68 -13.74 -24.48
N TRP A 626 5.54 -13.33 -25.01
CA TRP A 626 5.41 -12.24 -25.95
C TRP A 626 4.50 -11.16 -25.36
N PHE A 627 4.99 -9.93 -25.32
CA PHE A 627 4.22 -8.75 -24.95
C PHE A 627 3.86 -7.95 -26.18
N ALA A 628 2.64 -7.41 -26.23
CA ALA A 628 2.20 -6.49 -27.27
C ALA A 628 1.65 -5.20 -26.65
N TYR A 629 2.01 -4.05 -27.22
CA TYR A 629 1.54 -2.75 -26.78
C TYR A 629 0.26 -2.32 -27.50
N SER A 630 -0.67 -1.68 -26.79
CA SER A 630 -1.78 -0.95 -27.41
C SER A 630 -2.12 0.34 -26.68
N PRO A 631 -2.62 1.37 -27.38
CA PRO A 631 -2.88 2.68 -26.79
C PRO A 631 -4.10 2.71 -25.85
N ASP A 632 -4.97 1.70 -25.89
CA ASP A 632 -6.15 1.53 -25.03
C ASP A 632 -6.46 0.03 -24.80
N ARG A 633 -7.51 -0.27 -24.01
CA ARG A 633 -7.95 -1.64 -23.68
C ARG A 633 -9.14 -2.10 -24.52
N LYS A 634 -9.20 -1.80 -25.82
CA LYS A 634 -10.28 -2.30 -26.69
C LYS A 634 -10.01 -3.73 -27.14
N GLY A 635 -11.08 -4.52 -27.32
CA GLY A 635 -11.01 -5.90 -27.80
C GLY A 635 -10.43 -6.06 -29.22
N ILE A 636 -10.40 -5.00 -30.03
CA ILE A 636 -9.79 -5.01 -31.37
C ILE A 636 -8.29 -5.34 -31.33
N HIS A 637 -7.59 -4.99 -30.25
CA HIS A 637 -6.15 -5.25 -30.13
C HIS A 637 -5.85 -6.74 -30.01
N PRO A 638 -6.40 -7.49 -29.03
CA PRO A 638 -6.19 -8.94 -29.00
C PRO A 638 -6.76 -9.66 -30.23
N GLN A 639 -7.80 -9.11 -30.89
CA GLN A 639 -8.27 -9.61 -32.19
C GLN A 639 -7.19 -9.51 -33.27
N ASN A 640 -6.52 -8.37 -33.38
CA ASN A 640 -5.42 -8.18 -34.33
C ASN A 640 -4.20 -9.04 -33.97
N HIS A 641 -3.83 -9.10 -32.68
CA HIS A 641 -2.70 -9.90 -32.20
C HIS A 641 -2.90 -11.40 -32.49
N LEU A 642 -4.13 -11.91 -32.33
CA LEU A 642 -4.47 -13.32 -32.48
C LEU A 642 -5.16 -13.65 -33.82
N ALA A 643 -5.12 -12.73 -34.79
CA ALA A 643 -5.80 -12.90 -36.08
C ALA A 643 -5.40 -14.19 -36.82
N GLY A 644 -4.15 -14.65 -36.65
CA GLY A 644 -3.64 -15.91 -37.23
C GLY A 644 -3.64 -17.13 -36.29
N TYR A 645 -3.94 -16.97 -35.00
CA TYR A 645 -3.82 -18.02 -33.99
C TYR A 645 -5.02 -18.98 -33.89
N SER A 646 -4.79 -20.29 -33.93
CA SER A 646 -5.79 -21.31 -33.62
C SER A 646 -5.35 -22.20 -32.46
N GLY A 647 -6.29 -22.58 -31.59
CA GLY A 647 -6.00 -23.38 -30.40
C GLY A 647 -6.78 -22.94 -29.18
N VAL A 648 -6.27 -23.25 -27.99
CA VAL A 648 -6.86 -22.84 -26.71
C VAL A 648 -6.27 -21.51 -26.28
N LEU A 649 -7.13 -20.55 -25.94
CA LEU A 649 -6.73 -19.31 -25.29
C LEU A 649 -7.18 -19.37 -23.84
N GLN A 650 -6.20 -19.48 -22.94
CA GLN A 650 -6.44 -19.47 -21.51
C GLN A 650 -6.30 -18.04 -20.99
N ALA A 651 -7.37 -17.47 -20.46
CA ALA A 651 -7.40 -16.06 -20.07
C ALA A 651 -8.32 -15.81 -18.86
N ASP A 652 -8.30 -14.59 -18.34
CA ASP A 652 -9.38 -14.12 -17.47
C ASP A 652 -10.68 -13.93 -18.28
N ALA A 653 -11.80 -13.73 -17.59
CA ALA A 653 -13.10 -13.53 -18.25
C ALA A 653 -13.27 -12.11 -18.81
N TYR A 654 -12.21 -11.49 -19.32
CA TYR A 654 -12.27 -10.15 -19.92
C TYR A 654 -13.14 -10.17 -21.18
N GLY A 655 -14.20 -9.34 -21.17
CA GLY A 655 -15.21 -9.34 -22.22
C GLY A 655 -14.70 -8.98 -23.62
N GLY A 656 -13.52 -8.35 -23.75
CA GLY A 656 -12.93 -8.02 -25.05
C GLY A 656 -12.41 -9.23 -25.83
N TYR A 657 -12.27 -10.39 -25.20
CA TYR A 657 -11.90 -11.64 -25.88
C TYR A 657 -13.08 -12.34 -26.56
N ARG A 658 -14.34 -12.02 -26.23
CA ARG A 658 -15.53 -12.76 -26.71
C ARG A 658 -15.56 -12.98 -28.22
N ALA A 659 -15.25 -11.94 -29.00
CA ALA A 659 -15.25 -12.01 -30.46
C ALA A 659 -14.24 -13.03 -31.03
N LEU A 660 -13.18 -13.37 -30.27
CA LEU A 660 -12.21 -14.40 -30.69
C LEU A 660 -12.82 -15.80 -30.70
N TYR A 661 -13.78 -16.06 -29.82
CA TYR A 661 -14.36 -17.38 -29.59
C TYR A 661 -15.53 -17.68 -30.55
N GLU A 662 -16.18 -16.66 -31.10
CA GLU A 662 -17.37 -16.78 -31.95
C GLU A 662 -17.14 -17.65 -33.20
N SER A 663 -15.94 -17.60 -33.78
CA SER A 663 -15.58 -18.39 -34.97
C SER A 663 -15.32 -19.88 -34.68
N GLY A 664 -15.20 -20.28 -33.41
CA GLY A 664 -14.79 -21.64 -33.00
C GLY A 664 -13.32 -21.99 -33.25
N ARG A 665 -12.56 -21.10 -33.92
CA ARG A 665 -11.12 -21.25 -34.18
C ARG A 665 -10.27 -21.23 -32.90
N ILE A 666 -10.73 -20.47 -31.90
CA ILE A 666 -10.11 -20.36 -30.58
C ILE A 666 -11.08 -20.91 -29.55
N THR A 667 -10.63 -21.89 -28.77
CA THR A 667 -11.37 -22.42 -27.63
C THR A 667 -11.07 -21.61 -26.38
N GLU A 668 -12.10 -21.12 -25.70
CA GLU A 668 -11.97 -20.39 -24.43
C GLU A 668 -11.65 -21.34 -23.28
N ALA A 669 -10.58 -21.08 -22.54
CA ALA A 669 -10.31 -21.72 -21.25
C ALA A 669 -10.26 -20.65 -20.14
N ALA A 670 -11.14 -20.77 -19.15
CA ALA A 670 -11.24 -19.78 -18.09
C ALA A 670 -10.26 -20.07 -16.93
N CYS A 671 -10.05 -19.06 -16.09
CA CYS A 671 -9.13 -19.14 -14.96
C CYS A 671 -9.85 -19.47 -13.63
N MET A 672 -9.60 -20.66 -13.06
CA MET A 672 -10.17 -21.05 -11.76
C MET A 672 -9.68 -20.15 -10.62
N ALA A 673 -8.43 -19.67 -10.66
CA ALA A 673 -7.91 -18.75 -9.65
C ALA A 673 -8.73 -17.44 -9.58
N HIS A 674 -9.18 -16.91 -10.72
CA HIS A 674 -10.05 -15.74 -10.77
C HIS A 674 -11.46 -16.01 -10.22
N ALA A 675 -12.03 -17.18 -10.52
CA ALA A 675 -13.32 -17.60 -9.97
C ALA A 675 -13.23 -17.81 -8.45
N ARG A 676 -12.19 -18.50 -7.98
CA ARG A 676 -11.87 -18.72 -6.56
C ARG A 676 -11.65 -17.40 -5.83
N ARG A 677 -10.91 -16.44 -6.41
CA ARG A 677 -10.64 -15.13 -5.79
C ARG A 677 -11.93 -14.40 -5.43
N LYS A 678 -12.97 -14.45 -6.27
CA LYS A 678 -14.27 -13.82 -5.94
C LYS A 678 -14.96 -14.45 -4.73
N ILE A 679 -14.82 -15.77 -4.54
CA ILE A 679 -15.36 -16.47 -3.37
C ILE A 679 -14.51 -16.14 -2.14
N HIS A 680 -13.19 -16.16 -2.30
CA HIS A 680 -12.23 -15.80 -1.25
C HIS A 680 -12.41 -14.36 -0.77
N ASP A 681 -12.61 -13.39 -1.65
CA ASP A 681 -12.84 -11.99 -1.28
C ASP A 681 -14.11 -11.82 -0.44
N VAL A 682 -15.14 -12.65 -0.67
CA VAL A 682 -16.34 -12.70 0.17
C VAL A 682 -16.01 -13.36 1.51
N HIS A 683 -15.33 -14.51 1.48
CA HIS A 683 -14.92 -15.25 2.68
C HIS A 683 -14.04 -14.41 3.62
N ALA A 684 -13.04 -13.70 3.09
CA ALA A 684 -12.12 -12.88 3.87
C ALA A 684 -12.82 -11.69 4.56
N ARG A 685 -13.95 -11.22 4.02
CA ARG A 685 -14.76 -10.15 4.64
C ARG A 685 -15.76 -10.68 5.66
N ALA A 686 -16.33 -11.85 5.38
CA ALA A 686 -17.39 -12.49 6.16
C ALA A 686 -17.39 -14.01 5.90
N PRO A 687 -16.61 -14.79 6.67
CA PRO A 687 -16.53 -16.23 6.47
C PRO A 687 -17.85 -16.88 6.86
N THR A 688 -18.28 -17.84 6.05
CA THR A 688 -19.50 -18.63 6.26
C THR A 688 -19.21 -20.08 5.92
N ASP A 689 -20.00 -21.03 6.44
CA ASP A 689 -19.87 -22.45 6.11
C ASP A 689 -19.95 -22.68 4.60
N ILE A 690 -20.83 -21.94 3.89
CA ILE A 690 -20.97 -22.00 2.44
C ILE A 690 -19.67 -21.55 1.74
N THR A 691 -19.11 -20.39 2.11
CA THR A 691 -17.86 -19.94 1.47
C THR A 691 -16.66 -20.83 1.80
N THR A 692 -16.61 -21.38 3.01
CA THR A 692 -15.57 -22.32 3.47
C THR A 692 -15.62 -23.62 2.65
N GLU A 693 -16.80 -24.22 2.55
CA GLU A 693 -17.04 -25.43 1.78
C GLU A 693 -16.72 -25.24 0.29
N ALA A 694 -17.10 -24.10 -0.29
CA ALA A 694 -16.78 -23.77 -1.68
C ALA A 694 -15.26 -23.69 -1.92
N LEU A 695 -14.52 -23.05 -1.01
CA LEU A 695 -13.06 -22.96 -1.10
C LEU A 695 -12.37 -24.30 -0.88
N GLN A 696 -12.89 -25.14 0.03
CA GLN A 696 -12.39 -26.49 0.27
C GLN A 696 -12.53 -27.36 -0.98
N ARG A 697 -13.73 -27.39 -1.59
CA ARG A 697 -13.98 -28.14 -2.84
C ARG A 697 -13.08 -27.71 -3.99
N ILE A 698 -12.85 -26.40 -4.14
CA ILE A 698 -11.88 -25.88 -5.13
C ILE A 698 -10.46 -26.30 -4.77
N GLY A 699 -10.10 -26.31 -3.48
CA GLY A 699 -8.81 -26.77 -2.98
C GLY A 699 -8.50 -28.23 -3.33
N GLU A 700 -9.49 -29.11 -3.27
CA GLU A 700 -9.35 -30.52 -3.67
C GLU A 700 -8.97 -30.67 -5.16
N LEU A 701 -9.50 -29.81 -6.04
CA LEU A 701 -9.09 -29.79 -7.46
C LEU A 701 -7.61 -29.40 -7.60
N TYR A 702 -7.16 -28.40 -6.84
CA TYR A 702 -5.77 -27.97 -6.83
C TYR A 702 -4.81 -29.02 -6.27
N ALA A 703 -5.25 -29.84 -5.30
CA ALA A 703 -4.46 -30.95 -4.78
C ALA A 703 -4.17 -31.99 -5.88
N ILE A 704 -5.18 -32.33 -6.70
CA ILE A 704 -4.99 -33.21 -7.86
C ILE A 704 -4.01 -32.59 -8.85
N GLU A 705 -4.14 -31.30 -9.16
CA GLU A 705 -3.25 -30.61 -10.09
C GLU A 705 -1.80 -30.55 -9.61
N ALA A 706 -1.58 -30.46 -8.29
CA ALA A 706 -0.25 -30.52 -7.71
C ALA A 706 0.42 -31.89 -7.92
N GLU A 707 -0.34 -32.98 -7.81
CA GLU A 707 0.18 -34.34 -8.01
C GLU A 707 0.53 -34.64 -9.48
N VAL A 708 -0.24 -34.12 -10.44
CA VAL A 708 -0.06 -34.43 -11.87
C VAL A 708 0.84 -33.43 -12.60
N ARG A 709 1.35 -32.41 -11.91
CA ARG A 709 2.23 -31.40 -12.50
C ARG A 709 3.55 -32.03 -12.93
N GLY A 710 3.96 -31.77 -14.17
CA GLY A 710 5.16 -32.35 -14.78
C GLY A 710 4.92 -33.71 -15.47
N CYS A 711 3.76 -34.34 -15.28
CA CYS A 711 3.34 -35.49 -16.07
C CYS A 711 2.94 -35.09 -17.50
N SER A 712 2.88 -36.07 -18.42
CA SER A 712 2.46 -35.81 -19.80
C SER A 712 0.99 -35.35 -19.87
N ALA A 713 0.62 -34.65 -20.94
CA ALA A 713 -0.75 -34.21 -21.15
C ALA A 713 -1.76 -35.38 -21.10
N GLU A 714 -1.41 -36.56 -21.62
CA GLU A 714 -2.26 -37.75 -21.60
C GLU A 714 -2.49 -38.26 -20.17
N GLN A 715 -1.43 -38.30 -19.36
CA GLN A 715 -1.50 -38.72 -17.96
C GLN A 715 -2.34 -37.75 -17.13
N ARG A 716 -2.12 -36.43 -17.32
CA ARG A 716 -2.93 -35.38 -16.69
C ARG A 716 -4.40 -35.53 -17.05
N LEU A 717 -4.72 -35.74 -18.34
CA LEU A 717 -6.09 -35.92 -18.80
C LEU A 717 -6.74 -37.18 -18.20
N ALA A 718 -6.02 -38.30 -18.13
CA ALA A 718 -6.53 -39.53 -17.52
C ALA A 718 -6.87 -39.34 -16.03
N ALA A 719 -5.96 -38.72 -15.26
CA ALA A 719 -6.17 -38.42 -13.85
C ALA A 719 -7.33 -37.44 -13.63
N ARG A 720 -7.45 -36.40 -14.46
CA ARG A 720 -8.55 -35.44 -14.39
C ARG A 720 -9.90 -36.08 -14.69
N LYS A 721 -9.99 -36.94 -15.71
CA LYS A 721 -11.23 -37.68 -16.00
C LYS A 721 -11.65 -38.59 -14.84
N ALA A 722 -10.70 -39.25 -14.19
CA ALA A 722 -10.99 -40.16 -13.09
C ALA A 722 -11.33 -39.44 -11.77
N ARG A 723 -10.67 -38.31 -11.48
CA ARG A 723 -10.69 -37.67 -10.14
C ARG A 723 -11.27 -36.26 -10.14
N ALA A 724 -10.82 -35.39 -11.05
CA ALA A 724 -11.23 -33.97 -11.05
C ALA A 724 -12.64 -33.77 -11.64
N ALA A 725 -13.00 -34.52 -12.69
CA ALA A 725 -14.30 -34.40 -13.36
C ALA A 725 -15.49 -34.75 -12.44
N PRO A 726 -15.42 -35.79 -11.58
CA PRO A 726 -16.45 -36.01 -10.56
C PRO A 726 -16.54 -34.88 -9.52
N LEU A 727 -15.41 -34.32 -9.07
CA LEU A 727 -15.38 -33.26 -8.07
C LEU A 727 -15.91 -31.93 -8.61
N ILE A 728 -15.57 -31.57 -9.84
CA ILE A 728 -16.09 -30.34 -10.48
C ILE A 728 -17.60 -30.45 -10.70
N GLN A 729 -18.11 -31.63 -11.08
CA GLN A 729 -19.56 -31.85 -11.18
C GLN A 729 -20.23 -31.77 -9.80
N SER A 730 -19.63 -32.35 -8.76
CA SER A 730 -20.12 -32.22 -7.38
C SER A 730 -20.17 -30.77 -6.92
N LEU A 731 -19.15 -29.96 -7.25
CA LEU A 731 -19.12 -28.53 -6.99
C LEU A 731 -20.25 -27.79 -7.73
N TYR A 732 -20.54 -28.15 -8.98
CA TYR A 732 -21.66 -27.58 -9.74
C TYR A 732 -22.99 -27.80 -9.04
N ASP A 733 -23.32 -29.06 -8.74
CA ASP A 733 -24.61 -29.47 -8.19
C ASP A 733 -24.81 -28.86 -6.79
N TRP A 734 -23.73 -28.80 -6.01
CA TRP A 734 -23.73 -28.15 -4.71
C TRP A 734 -23.96 -26.64 -4.83
N ILE A 735 -23.24 -25.93 -5.72
CA ILE A 735 -23.46 -24.49 -5.95
C ILE A 735 -24.89 -24.23 -6.41
N GLN A 736 -25.43 -25.02 -7.34
CA GLN A 736 -26.82 -24.89 -7.81
C GLN A 736 -27.83 -25.05 -6.67
N THR A 737 -27.55 -25.95 -5.72
CA THR A 737 -28.39 -26.13 -4.53
C THR A 737 -28.31 -24.92 -3.60
N GLN A 738 -27.10 -24.40 -3.33
CA GLN A 738 -26.93 -23.19 -2.52
C GLN A 738 -27.57 -21.96 -3.17
N MET A 739 -27.54 -21.85 -4.51
CA MET A 739 -28.16 -20.75 -5.24
C MET A 739 -29.70 -20.69 -5.07
N LYS A 740 -30.36 -21.76 -4.62
CA LYS A 740 -31.80 -21.77 -4.30
C LYS A 740 -32.11 -21.18 -2.92
N THR A 741 -31.17 -21.26 -1.99
CA THR A 741 -31.33 -20.79 -0.60
C THR A 741 -30.75 -19.40 -0.41
N LEU A 742 -29.70 -19.04 -1.17
CA LEU A 742 -29.06 -17.73 -1.11
C LEU A 742 -29.96 -16.63 -1.71
N SER A 743 -30.03 -15.49 -1.03
CA SER A 743 -30.61 -14.28 -1.61
C SER A 743 -29.84 -13.87 -2.87
N ARG A 744 -30.58 -13.55 -3.94
CA ARG A 744 -30.02 -13.11 -5.24
C ARG A 744 -29.08 -11.90 -5.14
N HIS A 745 -29.24 -11.10 -4.09
CA HIS A 745 -28.43 -9.89 -3.86
C HIS A 745 -27.21 -10.13 -2.97
N SER A 746 -27.06 -11.31 -2.37
CA SER A 746 -25.90 -11.65 -1.53
C SER A 746 -24.61 -11.68 -2.36
N ASP A 747 -23.51 -11.28 -1.75
CA ASP A 747 -22.21 -11.28 -2.44
C ASP A 747 -21.72 -12.70 -2.75
N THR A 748 -22.06 -13.70 -1.91
CA THR A 748 -21.85 -15.13 -2.19
C THR A 748 -22.59 -15.56 -3.45
N ALA A 749 -23.88 -15.19 -3.61
CA ALA A 749 -24.63 -15.52 -4.83
C ALA A 749 -24.05 -14.84 -6.07
N LYS A 750 -23.53 -13.61 -5.97
CA LYS A 750 -22.83 -12.94 -7.07
C LYS A 750 -21.53 -13.66 -7.45
N ALA A 751 -20.76 -14.13 -6.47
CA ALA A 751 -19.53 -14.88 -6.71
C ALA A 751 -19.83 -16.23 -7.39
N PHE A 752 -20.84 -16.96 -6.93
CA PHE A 752 -21.30 -18.20 -7.55
C PHE A 752 -21.88 -17.97 -8.95
N ALA A 753 -22.67 -16.91 -9.16
CA ALA A 753 -23.18 -16.56 -10.49
C ALA A 753 -22.04 -16.25 -11.48
N TYR A 754 -20.96 -15.60 -11.05
CA TYR A 754 -19.78 -15.41 -11.89
C TYR A 754 -19.12 -16.74 -12.26
N LEU A 755 -18.94 -17.63 -11.28
CA LEU A 755 -18.35 -18.94 -11.50
C LEU A 755 -19.21 -19.78 -12.48
N LEU A 756 -20.52 -19.83 -12.27
CA LEU A 756 -21.47 -20.54 -13.13
C LEU A 756 -21.52 -19.97 -14.55
N LYS A 757 -21.37 -18.66 -14.72
CA LYS A 757 -21.35 -18.02 -16.04
C LYS A 757 -20.17 -18.51 -16.90
N GLN A 758 -19.06 -18.89 -16.27
CA GLN A 758 -17.85 -19.35 -16.94
C GLN A 758 -17.70 -20.88 -16.90
N TRP A 759 -18.76 -21.61 -16.53
CA TRP A 759 -18.65 -23.02 -16.18
C TRP A 759 -18.10 -23.89 -17.31
N GLU A 760 -18.57 -23.71 -18.54
CA GLU A 760 -18.08 -24.47 -19.70
C GLU A 760 -16.57 -24.25 -19.92
N ALA A 761 -16.14 -22.98 -19.96
CA ALA A 761 -14.73 -22.61 -20.12
C ALA A 761 -13.85 -23.05 -18.93
N LEU A 762 -14.38 -23.09 -17.71
CA LEU A 762 -13.68 -23.60 -16.52
C LEU A 762 -13.50 -25.12 -16.54
N ASN A 763 -14.31 -25.86 -17.32
CA ASN A 763 -14.21 -27.32 -17.43
C ASN A 763 -13.27 -27.79 -18.55
N VAL A 764 -12.79 -26.89 -19.41
CA VAL A 764 -11.92 -27.25 -20.55
C VAL A 764 -10.64 -27.96 -20.12
N TYR A 765 -10.08 -27.63 -18.94
CA TYR A 765 -8.89 -28.33 -18.43
C TYR A 765 -9.18 -29.80 -18.09
N CYS A 766 -10.41 -30.16 -17.71
CA CYS A 766 -10.80 -31.55 -17.45
C CYS A 766 -10.88 -32.39 -18.74
N SER A 767 -11.08 -31.76 -19.90
CA SER A 767 -11.17 -32.41 -21.20
C SER A 767 -9.91 -32.27 -22.07
N ASN A 768 -8.95 -31.43 -21.65
CA ASN A 768 -7.69 -31.20 -22.35
C ASN A 768 -6.49 -31.19 -21.38
N GLY A 769 -5.58 -32.16 -21.55
CA GLY A 769 -4.40 -32.34 -20.69
C GLY A 769 -3.32 -31.25 -20.79
N TRP A 770 -3.36 -30.41 -21.83
CA TRP A 770 -2.42 -29.30 -22.02
C TRP A 770 -2.83 -28.04 -21.24
N VAL A 771 -4.13 -27.90 -20.97
CA VAL A 771 -4.72 -26.73 -20.34
C VAL A 771 -4.48 -26.78 -18.83
N GLU A 772 -4.11 -25.63 -18.26
CA GLU A 772 -3.91 -25.49 -16.81
C GLU A 772 -5.25 -25.24 -16.12
N ILE A 773 -5.34 -25.46 -14.82
CA ILE A 773 -6.54 -25.08 -14.05
C ILE A 773 -6.72 -23.56 -13.95
N ASP A 774 -5.63 -22.79 -14.09
CA ASP A 774 -5.65 -21.34 -14.00
C ASP A 774 -4.63 -20.65 -14.94
N ASN A 775 -4.74 -19.32 -14.99
CA ASN A 775 -3.95 -18.46 -15.86
C ASN A 775 -2.72 -17.84 -15.15
N ASN A 776 -2.29 -18.39 -14.00
CA ASN A 776 -1.23 -17.78 -13.20
C ASN A 776 0.11 -17.64 -13.95
N ILE A 777 0.32 -18.43 -15.01
CA ILE A 777 1.47 -18.31 -15.91
C ILE A 777 1.54 -16.91 -16.56
N ALA A 778 0.41 -16.38 -17.06
CA ALA A 778 0.34 -15.01 -17.59
C ALA A 778 0.51 -13.97 -16.47
N ASP A 779 -0.19 -14.13 -15.34
CA ASP A 779 -0.09 -13.24 -14.18
C ASP A 779 1.37 -13.10 -13.71
N ASN A 780 2.10 -14.22 -13.63
CA ASN A 780 3.51 -14.26 -13.24
C ASN A 780 4.41 -13.52 -14.24
N ALA A 781 4.14 -13.67 -15.54
CA ALA A 781 4.88 -12.94 -16.57
C ALA A 781 4.66 -11.42 -16.47
N LEU A 782 3.46 -10.97 -16.09
CA LEU A 782 3.15 -9.55 -15.89
C LEU A 782 3.86 -8.92 -14.67
N ARG A 783 4.31 -9.70 -13.69
CA ARG A 783 4.92 -9.18 -12.45
C ARG A 783 6.15 -8.30 -12.72
N GLY A 784 7.01 -8.70 -13.66
CA GLY A 784 8.18 -7.88 -14.05
C GLY A 784 7.76 -6.51 -14.58
N VAL A 785 6.70 -6.45 -15.39
CA VAL A 785 6.17 -5.17 -15.90
C VAL A 785 5.55 -4.34 -14.77
N ALA A 786 4.86 -4.98 -13.81
CA ALA A 786 4.25 -4.31 -12.66
C ALA A 786 5.29 -3.60 -11.77
N VAL A 787 6.39 -4.29 -11.43
CA VAL A 787 7.51 -3.72 -10.66
C VAL A 787 8.18 -2.59 -11.44
N GLY A 788 8.44 -2.79 -12.73
CA GLY A 788 8.97 -1.76 -13.61
C GLY A 788 8.13 -0.47 -13.57
N ARG A 789 6.83 -0.58 -13.83
CA ARG A 789 5.88 0.54 -13.85
C ARG A 789 5.93 1.38 -12.57
N LYS A 790 6.03 0.72 -11.39
CA LYS A 790 6.13 1.40 -10.09
C LYS A 790 7.38 2.29 -10.00
N ASN A 791 8.47 1.91 -10.68
CA ASN A 791 9.75 2.59 -10.59
C ASN A 791 9.96 3.71 -11.63
N TRP A 792 9.49 3.57 -12.87
CA TRP A 792 9.73 4.55 -13.95
C TRP A 792 8.55 5.49 -14.28
N LEU A 793 7.43 5.39 -13.55
CA LEU A 793 6.24 6.27 -13.57
C LEU A 793 5.41 6.28 -14.88
N PHE A 794 5.99 6.43 -16.07
CA PHE A 794 5.28 6.39 -17.36
C PHE A 794 6.19 6.12 -18.57
N ALA A 795 5.60 5.66 -19.68
CA ALA A 795 6.24 5.67 -20.99
C ALA A 795 6.11 7.05 -21.65
N GLY A 796 7.18 7.55 -22.29
CA GLY A 796 7.20 8.90 -22.87
C GLY A 796 6.39 9.07 -24.16
N SER A 797 6.01 7.98 -24.83
CA SER A 797 5.24 7.96 -26.08
C SER A 797 4.71 6.54 -26.36
N ASP A 798 3.83 6.38 -27.37
CA ASP A 798 3.41 5.04 -27.85
C ASP A 798 4.59 4.19 -28.29
N SER A 799 5.50 4.77 -29.10
CA SER A 799 6.74 4.10 -29.52
C SER A 799 7.58 3.67 -28.32
N GLY A 800 7.60 4.44 -27.23
CA GLY A 800 8.23 4.01 -25.98
C GLY A 800 7.57 2.78 -25.34
N GLY A 801 6.25 2.64 -25.48
CA GLY A 801 5.49 1.46 -25.07
C GLY A 801 5.74 0.24 -25.96
N GLU A 802 5.85 0.44 -27.28
CA GLU A 802 6.20 -0.60 -28.26
C GLU A 802 7.62 -1.13 -28.00
N HIS A 803 8.60 -0.25 -27.81
CA HIS A 803 9.97 -0.63 -27.43
C HIS A 803 10.00 -1.40 -26.10
N ALA A 804 9.16 -1.02 -25.14
CA ALA A 804 9.05 -1.77 -23.89
C ALA A 804 8.50 -3.19 -24.12
N ALA A 805 7.51 -3.36 -25.00
CA ALA A 805 6.96 -4.66 -25.34
C ALA A 805 8.03 -5.60 -25.94
N VAL A 806 8.86 -5.08 -26.86
CA VAL A 806 9.99 -5.83 -27.43
C VAL A 806 10.95 -6.31 -26.34
N LEU A 807 11.42 -5.40 -25.50
CA LEU A 807 12.46 -5.71 -24.51
C LEU A 807 11.93 -6.61 -23.39
N TYR A 808 10.71 -6.40 -22.91
CA TYR A 808 10.09 -7.30 -21.92
C TYR A 808 9.86 -8.72 -22.47
N SER A 809 9.55 -8.86 -23.76
CA SER A 809 9.35 -10.19 -24.38
C SER A 809 10.64 -11.00 -24.37
N LEU A 810 11.74 -10.39 -24.82
CA LEU A 810 13.02 -11.07 -24.94
C LEU A 810 13.65 -11.35 -23.56
N ILE A 811 13.62 -10.37 -22.64
CA ILE A 811 14.13 -10.54 -21.28
C ILE A 811 13.28 -11.51 -20.47
N GLY A 812 11.96 -11.42 -20.56
CA GLY A 812 11.04 -12.37 -19.93
C GLY A 812 11.30 -13.79 -20.41
N THR A 813 11.55 -13.95 -21.71
CA THR A 813 11.88 -15.24 -22.31
C THR A 813 13.24 -15.76 -21.84
N CYS A 814 14.27 -14.90 -21.69
CA CYS A 814 15.54 -15.30 -21.09
C CYS A 814 15.34 -15.89 -19.68
N ARG A 815 14.56 -15.20 -18.84
CA ARG A 815 14.24 -15.64 -17.47
C ARG A 815 13.52 -16.99 -17.44
N LEU A 816 12.53 -17.19 -18.32
CA LEU A 816 11.79 -18.45 -18.39
C LEU A 816 12.70 -19.65 -18.75
N ASN A 817 13.80 -19.39 -19.46
CA ASN A 817 14.77 -20.39 -19.92
C ASN A 817 16.05 -20.45 -19.04
N ASN A 818 16.08 -19.78 -17.89
CA ASN A 818 17.26 -19.69 -17.01
C ASN A 818 18.52 -19.12 -17.71
N VAL A 819 18.32 -18.23 -18.69
CA VAL A 819 19.40 -17.54 -19.39
C VAL A 819 19.58 -16.16 -18.76
N GLU A 820 20.81 -15.80 -18.40
CA GLU A 820 21.12 -14.50 -17.81
C GLU A 820 20.90 -13.38 -18.86
N PRO A 821 19.94 -12.46 -18.65
CA PRO A 821 19.53 -11.51 -19.69
C PRO A 821 20.63 -10.55 -20.16
N GLU A 822 21.51 -10.06 -19.28
CA GLU A 822 22.55 -9.10 -19.66
C GLU A 822 23.59 -9.74 -20.59
N LYS A 823 24.06 -10.94 -20.25
CA LYS A 823 24.98 -11.75 -21.07
C LYS A 823 24.39 -12.06 -22.43
N TRP A 824 23.12 -12.51 -22.46
CA TRP A 824 22.44 -12.80 -23.71
C TRP A 824 22.26 -11.54 -24.57
N LEU A 825 21.79 -10.44 -23.98
CA LEU A 825 21.65 -9.16 -24.67
C LEU A 825 22.98 -8.70 -25.26
N ARG A 826 24.06 -8.80 -24.49
CA ARG A 826 25.40 -8.45 -24.96
C ARG A 826 25.78 -9.27 -26.19
N TYR A 827 25.66 -10.59 -26.11
CA TYR A 827 25.97 -11.47 -27.23
C TYR A 827 25.14 -11.13 -28.47
N VAL A 828 23.81 -11.00 -28.33
CA VAL A 828 22.94 -10.73 -29.47
C VAL A 828 23.22 -9.35 -30.08
N ILE A 829 23.41 -8.31 -29.25
CA ILE A 829 23.71 -6.95 -29.74
C ILE A 829 25.06 -6.90 -30.48
N GLU A 830 26.05 -7.72 -30.08
CA GLU A 830 27.34 -7.83 -30.79
C GLU A 830 27.21 -8.48 -32.18
N HIS A 831 26.29 -9.42 -32.36
CA HIS A 831 26.28 -10.30 -33.54
C HIS A 831 25.11 -10.05 -34.52
N ILE A 832 23.98 -9.51 -34.06
CA ILE A 832 22.73 -9.50 -34.82
C ILE A 832 22.81 -8.73 -36.16
N GLN A 833 23.62 -7.68 -36.25
CA GLN A 833 23.78 -6.91 -37.50
C GLN A 833 24.47 -7.70 -38.61
N ASP A 834 25.42 -8.56 -38.24
CA ASP A 834 26.20 -9.36 -39.18
C ASP A 834 25.62 -10.79 -39.32
N TRP A 835 24.50 -11.07 -38.64
CA TRP A 835 23.86 -12.37 -38.64
C TRP A 835 22.99 -12.58 -39.88
N PRO A 836 22.97 -13.77 -40.49
CA PRO A 836 22.10 -14.04 -41.63
C PRO A 836 20.62 -13.87 -41.28
N ALA A 837 19.90 -13.02 -42.02
CA ALA A 837 18.50 -12.66 -41.75
C ALA A 837 17.55 -13.88 -41.67
N ASN A 838 17.79 -14.93 -42.46
CA ASN A 838 17.01 -16.17 -42.45
C ASN A 838 17.31 -17.10 -41.25
N ARG A 839 18.36 -16.78 -40.46
CA ARG A 839 18.83 -17.53 -39.29
C ARG A 839 18.73 -16.75 -37.98
N VAL A 840 18.01 -15.62 -37.95
CA VAL A 840 17.80 -14.83 -36.72
C VAL A 840 17.20 -15.66 -35.58
N ARG A 841 16.40 -16.69 -35.89
CA ARG A 841 15.86 -17.65 -34.90
C ARG A 841 16.92 -18.34 -34.04
N ASP A 842 18.15 -18.45 -34.54
CA ASP A 842 19.27 -19.10 -33.84
C ASP A 842 19.79 -18.23 -32.69
N LEU A 843 19.37 -16.96 -32.62
CA LEU A 843 19.69 -16.02 -31.54
C LEU A 843 18.66 -16.01 -30.41
N LEU A 844 17.60 -16.84 -30.48
CA LEU A 844 16.62 -16.94 -29.39
C LEU A 844 17.30 -17.42 -28.10
N PRO A 845 16.80 -17.03 -26.90
CA PRO A 845 17.50 -17.26 -25.64
C PRO A 845 17.97 -18.70 -25.40
N TRP A 846 17.15 -19.69 -25.74
CA TRP A 846 17.47 -21.12 -25.56
C TRP A 846 18.32 -21.76 -26.67
N LYS A 847 18.74 -20.98 -27.69
CA LYS A 847 19.58 -21.46 -28.80
C LYS A 847 21.03 -20.98 -28.71
N VAL A 848 21.31 -20.02 -27.84
CA VAL A 848 22.63 -19.41 -27.68
C VAL A 848 23.37 -20.10 -26.54
N ASP A 849 24.59 -20.56 -26.81
CA ASP A 849 25.52 -21.03 -25.77
C ASP A 849 26.34 -19.84 -25.25
N LEU A 850 26.23 -19.59 -23.95
CA LEU A 850 26.91 -18.48 -23.25
C LEU A 850 27.94 -19.00 -22.23
N SER A 851 28.36 -20.26 -22.33
CA SER A 851 29.29 -20.93 -21.39
C SER A 851 30.77 -20.58 -21.62
N SER A 852 31.07 -19.78 -22.64
CA SER A 852 32.43 -19.31 -22.99
C SER A 852 32.86 -18.05 -22.26
#